data_AF-A0A9D9L1Z2-F1
#
_entry.id   AF-A0A9D9L1Z2-F1
#
_cell.length_a   1.000
_cell.length_b   1.000
_cell.length_c   1.000
_cell.angle_alpha   90.00
_cell.angle_beta   90.00
_cell.angle_gamma   90.00
#
_symmetry.space_group_name_H-M   'P 1'
#
loop_
_entity.id
_entity.type
_entity.pdbx_description
1 polymer ?
#
loop_
_entity_poly.entity_id
_entity_poly.type
_entity_poly.pdbx_seq_one_letter_code
_entity_poly.pdbx_strand_id
1 'polypeptide(L)'
;MFDISHFETLSEGDERLRYLKKCILTADHRRNLVEGLDLRYRYIQESVFNGDSFSAMIMFPEYMAMFSANTEKHNSLSFMTAFKWFIEEMTSYYQVTYKRAEEYFAKYKELLSAFGYSMRTYHMLRIKYFMKKDPSKIKEQLKLYRECETDELSDCRACELDTEIQAELLTGSEEKAVRMLASLTQQNISCSEVPQKTYGKCVEHFTRIGDLDEADYYADLLLPIMGVDTNFLAEAGNILLLKSYTEPNSAYNLFCKYLDVFIRSKNPGMKFSFANGAAIFFENLNRDENELISMKLPRTFELYTDENQYDPDIMFDYFRGMALEIAEKFDKSFGNTYYSDILNYEYPSEPTKVLSLPEHGIIERVPFSVAVPFTDEDNVPSGEEMIELLRKVPDIEFNDIQAADKGSVIICGYNSYIETGFICRINVCEPEDLDDYQSVHSDITKDDIADLAENCSTTIVISTLFHKGTENPEMTALLQFADVLNTEHSPAIMCVTNGTLLSSAWVHFHAEGRLPLFDKYLYGVHLYPSIYDESKYDIMTTGLAQQACRDLTVVGIDDEDVDFSACVLRQIADLICGFTELRDEGCTTGFGVVYNEESEVQFSWLPMEKAYPDNFTRSDNDLAVPLLYLSADDVDMKRGYLLNEVPEEARQKIDFRDSLKSLRIEAVLSQRNLPFAFDALRRLEDSTLEIAVTVRPGAVEVDLLEDDEPTDEICILGMSYSEEDYTVTGRVIIESELAPEYKSENVVTLPIGDIIFWRFEHDGMVYSPDDTYRLLP
;
A
#
# COMPACT_ATOMS: atom_id res chain seq x y z
N MET A 1 22.70 13.60 -35.32
CA MET A 1 23.35 14.17 -34.14
C MET A 1 22.56 13.65 -32.97
N PHE A 2 23.19 13.29 -31.86
CA PHE A 2 22.43 12.98 -30.66
C PHE A 2 21.62 14.21 -30.25
N ASP A 3 20.30 14.06 -30.27
CA ASP A 3 19.36 15.06 -29.80
C ASP A 3 18.88 14.62 -28.40
N ILE A 4 19.28 15.38 -27.39
CA ILE A 4 18.95 15.11 -25.98
C ILE A 4 17.47 15.37 -25.69
N SER A 5 16.88 16.40 -26.30
CA SER A 5 15.47 16.71 -26.12
C SER A 5 14.60 15.60 -26.68
N HIS A 6 14.97 15.04 -27.84
CA HIS A 6 14.28 13.85 -28.34
C HIS A 6 14.50 12.64 -27.43
N PHE A 7 15.72 12.41 -26.94
CA PHE A 7 16.01 11.29 -26.03
C PHE A 7 15.15 11.29 -24.77
N GLU A 8 14.97 12.47 -24.15
CA GLU A 8 14.16 12.64 -22.93
C GLU A 8 12.66 12.36 -23.17
N THR A 9 12.16 12.51 -24.40
CA THR A 9 10.77 12.18 -24.76
C THR A 9 10.51 10.69 -24.97
N LEU A 10 11.55 9.86 -25.10
CA LEU A 10 11.41 8.42 -25.31
C LEU A 10 11.18 7.68 -23.99
N SER A 11 10.40 6.60 -24.05
CA SER A 11 10.23 5.70 -22.91
C SER A 11 11.56 5.06 -22.51
N GLU A 12 11.76 4.92 -21.21
CA GLU A 12 12.96 4.32 -20.63
C GLU A 12 13.19 2.87 -21.06
N GLY A 13 14.45 2.47 -21.07
CA GLY A 13 14.91 1.16 -21.47
C GLY A 13 14.95 0.98 -22.98
N ASP A 14 14.05 0.15 -23.49
CA ASP A 14 14.17 -0.49 -24.79
C ASP A 14 14.15 0.50 -25.98
N GLU A 15 13.34 1.56 -25.87
CA GLU A 15 13.24 2.61 -26.88
C GLU A 15 14.47 3.52 -26.89
N ARG A 16 14.90 3.99 -25.71
CA ARG A 16 16.13 4.76 -25.52
C ARG A 16 17.37 3.99 -25.98
N LEU A 17 17.49 2.70 -25.67
CA LEU A 17 18.58 1.85 -26.15
C LEU A 17 18.62 1.75 -27.69
N ARG A 18 17.47 1.58 -28.36
CA ARG A 18 17.41 1.55 -29.83
C ARG A 18 17.86 2.88 -30.43
N TYR A 19 17.48 4.01 -29.84
CA TYR A 19 17.91 5.33 -30.30
C TYR A 19 19.41 5.54 -30.11
N LEU A 20 19.93 5.29 -28.90
CA LEU A 20 21.37 5.40 -28.60
C LEU A 20 22.22 4.55 -29.54
N LYS A 21 21.79 3.33 -29.87
CA LYS A 21 22.47 2.46 -30.84
C LYS A 21 22.55 3.09 -32.24
N LYS A 22 21.49 3.76 -32.72
CA LYS A 22 21.51 4.50 -34.00
C LYS A 22 22.48 5.70 -33.93
N CYS A 23 22.51 6.41 -32.81
CA CYS A 23 23.43 7.53 -32.59
C CYS A 23 24.89 7.05 -32.60
N ILE A 24 25.20 5.95 -31.91
CA ILE A 24 26.53 5.33 -31.90
C ILE A 24 27.00 5.01 -33.32
N LEU A 25 26.17 4.32 -34.12
CA LEU A 25 26.50 3.99 -35.52
C LEU A 25 26.79 5.24 -36.36
N THR A 26 26.06 6.33 -36.11
CA THR A 26 26.25 7.61 -36.81
C THR A 26 27.57 8.27 -36.41
N ALA A 27 27.90 8.28 -35.10
CA ALA A 27 29.15 8.82 -34.60
C ALA A 27 30.35 8.05 -35.15
N ASP A 28 30.27 6.71 -35.17
CA ASP A 28 31.31 5.85 -35.70
C ASP A 28 31.52 6.05 -37.21
N HIS A 29 30.44 6.18 -37.99
CA HIS A 29 30.52 6.47 -39.42
C HIS A 29 31.25 7.81 -39.70
N ARG A 30 31.03 8.80 -38.84
CA ARG A 30 31.69 10.12 -38.89
C ARG A 30 33.09 10.10 -38.29
N ARG A 31 33.52 8.97 -37.70
CA ARG A 31 34.77 8.83 -36.94
C ARG A 31 34.88 9.85 -35.79
N ASN A 32 33.73 10.23 -35.21
CA ASN A 32 33.70 11.13 -34.05
C ASN A 32 33.91 10.32 -32.77
N LEU A 33 35.18 10.13 -32.41
CA LEU A 33 35.57 9.30 -31.27
C LEU A 33 35.00 9.78 -29.93
N VAL A 34 35.01 11.08 -29.67
CA VAL A 34 34.55 11.65 -28.38
C VAL A 34 33.04 11.40 -28.20
N GLU A 35 32.25 11.71 -29.24
CA GLU A 35 30.81 11.43 -29.25
C GLU A 35 30.54 9.92 -29.17
N GLY A 36 31.32 9.10 -29.87
CA GLY A 36 31.20 7.64 -29.83
C GLY A 36 31.47 7.04 -28.45
N LEU A 37 32.38 7.62 -27.65
CA LEU A 37 32.65 7.20 -26.28
C LEU A 37 31.52 7.63 -25.32
N ASP A 38 31.07 8.89 -25.42
CA ASP A 38 29.96 9.40 -24.58
C ASP A 38 28.66 8.62 -24.79
N LEU A 39 28.32 8.32 -26.05
CA LEU A 39 27.11 7.56 -26.36
C LEU A 39 27.16 6.13 -25.87
N ARG A 40 28.35 5.49 -25.86
CA ARG A 40 28.51 4.14 -25.30
C ARG A 40 28.39 4.13 -23.79
N TYR A 41 28.91 5.15 -23.10
CA TYR A 41 28.67 5.35 -21.67
C TYR A 41 27.18 5.46 -21.37
N ARG A 42 26.45 6.33 -22.08
CA ARG A 42 24.98 6.48 -21.95
C ARG A 42 24.22 5.18 -22.25
N TYR A 43 24.65 4.43 -23.25
CA TYR A 43 24.05 3.14 -23.60
C TYR A 43 24.21 2.10 -22.49
N ILE A 44 25.39 2.07 -21.85
CA ILE A 44 25.65 1.22 -20.68
C ILE A 44 24.78 1.66 -19.51
N GLN A 45 24.71 2.96 -19.23
CA GLN A 45 23.89 3.52 -18.16
C GLN A 45 22.41 3.15 -18.32
N GLU A 46 21.83 3.42 -19.50
CA GLU A 46 20.44 3.10 -19.81
C GLU A 46 20.16 1.61 -19.65
N SER A 47 21.09 0.75 -20.08
CA SER A 47 20.91 -0.70 -19.95
C SER A 47 20.95 -1.20 -18.51
N VAL A 48 21.68 -0.53 -17.62
CA VAL A 48 21.86 -0.95 -16.21
C VAL A 48 20.70 -0.48 -15.35
N PHE A 49 20.20 0.74 -15.58
CA PHE A 49 19.15 1.31 -14.73
C PHE A 49 17.73 1.09 -15.26
N ASN A 50 17.57 0.87 -16.56
CA ASN A 50 16.24 0.77 -17.19
C ASN A 50 16.10 -0.51 -18.02
N GLY A 51 16.84 -1.57 -17.67
CA GLY A 51 16.86 -2.81 -18.42
C GLY A 51 17.42 -3.98 -17.61
N ASP A 52 17.76 -5.07 -18.27
CA ASP A 52 18.28 -6.28 -17.62
C ASP A 52 19.82 -6.33 -17.55
N SER A 53 20.51 -5.21 -17.84
CA SER A 53 21.96 -5.10 -17.98
C SER A 53 22.61 -5.88 -19.14
N PHE A 54 21.84 -6.62 -19.95
CA PHE A 54 22.41 -7.47 -21.01
C PHE A 54 23.13 -6.64 -22.08
N SER A 55 22.54 -5.51 -22.46
CA SER A 55 23.11 -4.62 -23.47
C SER A 55 24.41 -3.97 -22.97
N ALA A 56 24.50 -3.65 -21.67
CA ALA A 56 25.75 -3.21 -21.04
C ALA A 56 26.83 -4.29 -21.09
N MET A 57 26.51 -5.56 -20.81
CA MET A 57 27.47 -6.67 -20.87
C MET A 57 28.11 -6.83 -22.26
N ILE A 58 27.33 -6.58 -23.32
CA ILE A 58 27.83 -6.62 -24.71
C ILE A 58 28.65 -5.38 -25.05
N MET A 59 28.20 -4.20 -24.63
CA MET A 59 28.82 -2.91 -25.01
C MET A 59 30.13 -2.63 -24.28
N PHE A 60 30.22 -3.02 -23.00
CA PHE A 60 31.34 -2.63 -22.15
C PHE A 60 32.72 -3.07 -22.66
N PRO A 61 32.95 -4.31 -23.16
CA PRO A 61 34.25 -4.71 -23.69
C PRO A 61 34.72 -3.84 -24.86
N GLU A 62 33.82 -3.42 -25.74
CA GLU A 62 34.12 -2.53 -26.86
C GLU A 62 34.47 -1.12 -26.35
N TYR A 63 33.63 -0.60 -25.45
CA TYR A 63 33.85 0.70 -24.81
C TYR A 63 35.20 0.75 -24.07
N MET A 64 35.55 -0.30 -23.34
CA MET A 64 36.85 -0.44 -22.66
C MET A 64 38.03 -0.48 -23.62
N ALA A 65 37.92 -1.18 -24.76
CA ALA A 65 38.98 -1.21 -25.76
C ALA A 65 39.19 0.18 -26.39
N MET A 66 38.10 0.88 -26.71
CA MET A 66 38.14 2.24 -27.26
C MET A 66 38.73 3.24 -26.28
N PHE A 67 38.31 3.21 -25.02
CA PHE A 67 38.84 4.07 -23.97
C PHE A 67 40.34 3.81 -23.73
N SER A 68 40.73 2.54 -23.62
CA SER A 68 42.14 2.16 -23.36
C SER A 68 43.09 2.64 -24.45
N ALA A 69 42.62 2.72 -25.70
CA ALA A 69 43.41 3.24 -26.82
C ALA A 69 43.45 4.78 -26.90
N ASN A 70 42.58 5.48 -26.15
CA ASN A 70 42.35 6.92 -26.26
C ASN A 70 42.01 7.55 -24.91
N THR A 71 42.77 7.22 -23.86
CA THR A 71 42.46 7.58 -22.46
C THR A 71 42.29 9.08 -22.22
N GLU A 72 42.90 9.91 -23.06
CA GLU A 72 42.83 11.38 -22.99
C GLU A 72 41.58 11.97 -23.65
N LYS A 73 40.76 11.17 -24.35
CA LYS A 73 39.61 11.62 -25.14
C LYS A 73 38.28 11.49 -24.41
N HIS A 74 38.27 10.94 -23.20
CA HIS A 74 37.06 10.75 -22.43
C HIS A 74 37.36 10.84 -20.93
N ASN A 75 36.34 11.20 -20.15
CA ASN A 75 36.49 11.37 -18.71
C ASN A 75 36.78 10.01 -18.05
N SER A 76 37.85 9.93 -17.26
CA SER A 76 38.18 8.74 -16.47
C SER A 76 37.04 8.39 -15.51
N LEU A 77 36.34 9.38 -14.96
CA LEU A 77 35.21 9.15 -14.06
C LEU A 77 34.08 8.40 -14.79
N SER A 78 33.65 8.87 -15.96
CA SER A 78 32.62 8.21 -16.77
C SER A 78 33.00 6.77 -17.12
N PHE A 79 34.27 6.55 -17.52
CA PHE A 79 34.76 5.20 -17.79
C PHE A 79 34.76 4.30 -16.54
N MET A 80 35.30 4.79 -15.41
CA MET A 80 35.40 4.02 -14.17
C MET A 80 34.03 3.73 -13.57
N THR A 81 33.08 4.66 -13.67
CA THR A 81 31.68 4.45 -13.27
C THR A 81 31.01 3.35 -14.11
N ALA A 82 31.18 3.37 -15.43
CA ALA A 82 30.66 2.28 -16.28
C ALA A 82 31.35 0.93 -15.99
N PHE A 83 32.64 0.93 -15.65
CA PHE A 83 33.36 -0.28 -15.27
C PHE A 83 32.86 -0.82 -13.92
N LYS A 84 32.57 0.06 -12.95
CA LYS A 84 31.92 -0.31 -11.69
C LYS A 84 30.59 -1.03 -11.94
N TRP A 85 29.69 -0.41 -12.71
CA TRP A 85 28.39 -1.03 -13.05
C TRP A 85 28.56 -2.37 -13.78
N PHE A 86 29.51 -2.46 -14.72
CA PHE A 86 29.80 -3.73 -15.38
C PHE A 86 30.25 -4.83 -14.42
N ILE A 87 31.15 -4.53 -13.47
CA ILE A 87 31.64 -5.51 -12.48
C ILE A 87 30.54 -5.93 -11.51
N GLU A 88 29.64 -5.01 -11.16
CA GLU A 88 28.49 -5.32 -10.31
C GLU A 88 27.56 -6.34 -10.99
N GLU A 89 27.19 -6.04 -12.24
CA GLU A 89 26.23 -6.82 -13.01
C GLU A 89 26.80 -8.15 -13.53
N MET A 90 28.11 -8.24 -13.84
CA MET A 90 28.69 -9.44 -14.44
C MET A 90 28.50 -10.71 -13.59
N THR A 91 28.29 -10.55 -12.27
CA THR A 91 28.06 -11.69 -11.37
C THR A 91 26.70 -12.36 -11.57
N SER A 92 25.81 -11.71 -12.32
CA SER A 92 24.50 -12.23 -12.73
C SER A 92 24.53 -12.85 -14.13
N TYR A 93 25.73 -13.06 -14.70
CA TYR A 93 25.93 -13.65 -16.04
C TYR A 93 26.94 -14.80 -16.00
N TYR A 94 26.47 -16.06 -16.10
CA TYR A 94 27.35 -17.24 -16.11
C TYR A 94 28.36 -17.25 -17.26
N GLN A 95 28.12 -16.47 -18.33
CA GLN A 95 29.02 -16.29 -19.47
C GLN A 95 30.35 -15.62 -19.05
N VAL A 96 30.35 -14.86 -17.96
CA VAL A 96 31.56 -14.28 -17.37
C VAL A 96 32.15 -15.28 -16.37
N THR A 97 33.11 -16.07 -16.84
CA THR A 97 33.80 -17.06 -15.99
C THR A 97 34.49 -16.43 -14.78
N TYR A 98 34.64 -17.17 -13.69
CA TYR A 98 35.39 -16.74 -12.51
C TYR A 98 36.77 -16.17 -12.84
N LYS A 99 37.52 -16.87 -13.71
CA LYS A 99 38.84 -16.40 -14.16
C LYS A 99 38.74 -15.01 -14.79
N ARG A 100 37.74 -14.79 -15.63
CA ARG A 100 37.52 -13.52 -16.32
C ARG A 100 37.07 -12.42 -15.35
N ALA A 101 36.23 -12.75 -14.37
CA ALA A 101 35.86 -11.83 -13.30
C ALA A 101 37.10 -11.34 -12.51
N GLU A 102 38.00 -12.26 -12.13
CA GLU A 102 39.26 -11.89 -11.45
C GLU A 102 40.17 -11.00 -12.32
N GLU A 103 40.23 -11.25 -13.63
CA GLU A 103 40.94 -10.36 -14.58
C GLU A 103 40.35 -8.94 -14.58
N TYR A 104 39.01 -8.81 -14.58
CA TYR A 104 38.36 -7.51 -14.50
C TYR A 104 38.60 -6.82 -13.16
N PHE A 105 38.53 -7.53 -12.03
CA PHE A 105 38.87 -6.97 -10.72
C PHE A 105 40.32 -6.49 -10.65
N ALA A 106 41.27 -7.27 -11.18
CA ALA A 106 42.68 -6.86 -11.23
C ALA A 106 42.86 -5.59 -12.06
N LYS A 107 42.18 -5.50 -13.22
CA LYS A 107 42.24 -4.33 -14.08
C LYS A 107 41.58 -3.11 -13.45
N TYR A 108 40.42 -3.27 -12.81
CA TYR A 108 39.72 -2.19 -12.11
C TYR A 108 40.59 -1.63 -10.99
N LYS A 109 41.22 -2.50 -10.18
CA LYS A 109 42.17 -2.10 -9.13
C LYS A 109 43.37 -1.31 -9.66
N GLU A 110 43.95 -1.76 -10.78
CA GLU A 110 45.04 -1.07 -11.47
C GLU A 110 44.61 0.35 -11.87
N LEU A 111 43.42 0.48 -12.48
CA LEU A 111 42.92 1.77 -12.98
C LEU A 111 42.49 2.73 -11.86
N LEU A 112 41.91 2.23 -10.75
CA LEU A 112 41.67 3.05 -9.56
C LEU A 112 42.96 3.72 -9.10
N SER A 113 44.04 2.94 -9.00
CA SER A 113 45.36 3.45 -8.60
C SER A 113 45.92 4.44 -9.63
N ALA A 114 45.76 4.15 -10.92
CA ALA A 114 46.30 4.97 -12.00
C ALA A 114 45.59 6.33 -12.11
N PHE A 115 44.29 6.38 -11.84
CA PHE A 115 43.48 7.61 -11.89
C PHE A 115 43.34 8.31 -10.53
N GLY A 116 43.88 7.73 -9.45
CA GLY A 116 43.89 8.36 -8.13
C GLY A 116 42.57 8.25 -7.36
N TYR A 117 41.78 7.22 -7.64
CA TYR A 117 40.53 6.93 -6.92
C TYR A 117 40.75 6.02 -5.70
N SER A 118 39.85 6.13 -4.73
CA SER A 118 39.77 5.31 -3.53
C SER A 118 39.54 3.83 -3.86
N MET A 119 40.07 2.95 -3.02
CA MET A 119 39.81 1.50 -3.10
C MET A 119 38.43 1.11 -2.55
N ARG A 120 37.64 2.08 -2.05
CA ARG A 120 36.32 1.84 -1.47
C ARG A 120 35.41 1.05 -2.41
N THR A 121 35.25 1.50 -3.65
CA THR A 121 34.41 0.82 -4.65
C THR A 121 34.92 -0.57 -5.01
N TYR A 122 36.25 -0.79 -5.02
CA TYR A 122 36.81 -2.13 -5.23
C TYR A 122 36.39 -3.10 -4.12
N HIS A 123 36.49 -2.68 -2.86
CA HIS A 123 36.10 -3.52 -1.72
C HIS A 123 34.59 -3.77 -1.68
N MET A 124 33.78 -2.77 -2.02
CA MET A 124 32.34 -2.91 -2.20
C MET A 124 31.97 -3.96 -3.25
N LEU A 125 32.56 -3.87 -4.46
CA LEU A 125 32.32 -4.85 -5.52
C LEU A 125 32.82 -6.25 -5.14
N ARG A 126 33.92 -6.34 -4.37
CA ARG A 126 34.41 -7.61 -3.82
C ARG A 126 33.46 -8.21 -2.80
N ILE A 127 32.80 -7.41 -1.96
CA ILE A 127 31.73 -7.89 -1.07
C ILE A 127 30.65 -8.57 -1.91
N LYS A 128 30.04 -7.86 -2.87
CA LYS A 128 28.97 -8.37 -3.75
C LYS A 128 29.39 -9.66 -4.48
N TYR A 129 30.62 -9.72 -4.95
CA TYR A 129 31.19 -10.91 -5.58
C TYR A 129 31.34 -12.11 -4.63
N PHE A 130 31.83 -11.88 -3.42
CA PHE A 130 32.04 -12.95 -2.44
C PHE A 130 30.74 -13.48 -1.83
N MET A 131 29.62 -12.75 -1.91
CA MET A 131 28.30 -13.27 -1.55
C MET A 131 27.96 -14.56 -2.30
N LYS A 132 28.25 -14.60 -3.60
CA LYS A 132 28.00 -15.78 -4.44
C LYS A 132 29.18 -16.75 -4.47
N LYS A 133 30.41 -16.25 -4.32
CA LYS A 133 31.63 -17.05 -4.51
C LYS A 133 32.13 -17.75 -3.25
N ASP A 134 32.25 -17.01 -2.15
CA ASP A 134 32.94 -17.41 -0.92
C ASP A 134 32.56 -16.46 0.24
N PRO A 135 31.41 -16.68 0.89
CA PRO A 135 30.89 -15.78 1.93
C PRO A 135 31.83 -15.55 3.11
N SER A 136 32.79 -16.45 3.36
CA SER A 136 33.76 -16.33 4.44
C SER A 136 34.64 -15.07 4.33
N LYS A 137 34.79 -14.51 3.11
CA LYS A 137 35.59 -13.32 2.84
C LYS A 137 34.86 -12.00 3.01
N ILE A 138 33.54 -12.02 3.19
CA ILE A 138 32.72 -10.79 3.27
C ILE A 138 33.17 -9.92 4.45
N LYS A 139 33.39 -10.51 5.64
CA LYS A 139 33.81 -9.75 6.84
C LYS A 139 35.13 -9.00 6.64
N GLU A 140 36.09 -9.63 5.97
CA GLU A 140 37.39 -9.00 5.67
C GLU A 140 37.22 -7.82 4.70
N GLN A 141 36.47 -8.01 3.60
CA GLN A 141 36.23 -6.95 2.63
C GLN A 141 35.41 -5.80 3.21
N LEU A 142 34.44 -6.10 4.08
CA LEU A 142 33.63 -5.09 4.78
C LEU A 142 34.48 -4.22 5.71
N LYS A 143 35.48 -4.81 6.39
CA LYS A 143 36.44 -4.04 7.17
C LYS A 143 37.26 -3.09 6.28
N LEU A 144 37.84 -3.61 5.19
CA LEU A 144 38.65 -2.82 4.27
C LEU A 144 37.83 -1.70 3.59
N TYR A 145 36.58 -2.00 3.22
CA TYR A 145 35.62 -1.04 2.69
C TYR A 145 35.40 0.13 3.66
N ARG A 146 35.14 -0.16 4.94
CA ARG A 146 34.90 0.86 5.99
C ARG A 146 36.14 1.70 6.31
N GLU A 147 37.34 1.18 6.09
CA GLU A 147 38.60 1.91 6.27
C GLU A 147 38.94 2.86 5.10
N CYS A 148 38.32 2.69 3.94
CA CYS A 148 38.55 3.53 2.77
C CYS A 148 37.67 4.79 2.78
N GLU A 149 38.26 5.94 2.45
CA GLU A 149 37.55 7.21 2.27
C GLU A 149 36.60 7.17 1.05
N THR A 150 35.53 7.94 1.10
CA THR A 150 34.60 8.14 -0.03
C THR A 150 35.21 9.10 -1.05
N ASP A 151 34.88 8.89 -2.32
CA ASP A 151 35.30 9.77 -3.42
C ASP A 151 34.20 9.89 -4.49
N GLU A 152 34.51 10.46 -5.65
CA GLU A 152 33.54 10.64 -6.75
C GLU A 152 33.00 9.33 -7.35
N LEU A 153 33.65 8.18 -7.07
CA LEU A 153 33.17 6.86 -7.52
C LEU A 153 32.29 6.16 -6.47
N SER A 154 32.29 6.63 -5.22
CA SER A 154 31.40 6.11 -4.18
C SER A 154 29.95 6.16 -4.61
N ASP A 155 29.19 5.15 -4.19
CA ASP A 155 27.74 5.18 -4.35
C ASP A 155 27.12 6.20 -3.39
N CYS A 156 25.85 6.54 -3.61
CA CYS A 156 25.12 7.36 -2.66
C CYS A 156 25.01 6.63 -1.31
N ARG A 157 24.76 7.39 -0.24
CA ARG A 157 24.70 6.85 1.13
C ARG A 157 23.71 5.69 1.28
N ALA A 158 22.57 5.76 0.58
CA ALA A 158 21.55 4.72 0.61
C ALA A 158 22.07 3.38 0.04
N CYS A 159 22.72 3.42 -1.12
CA CYS A 159 23.28 2.23 -1.79
C CYS A 159 24.49 1.65 -1.04
N GLU A 160 25.32 2.50 -0.45
CA GLU A 160 26.40 2.05 0.43
C GLU A 160 25.85 1.32 1.66
N LEU A 161 24.78 1.87 2.27
CA LEU A 161 24.12 1.27 3.43
C LEU A 161 23.43 -0.06 3.09
N ASP A 162 22.75 -0.13 1.95
CA ASP A 162 22.19 -1.36 1.39
C ASP A 162 23.24 -2.48 1.25
N THR A 163 24.42 -2.16 0.71
CA THR A 163 25.52 -3.13 0.59
C THR A 163 26.01 -3.61 1.97
N GLU A 164 26.12 -2.71 2.94
CA GLU A 164 26.50 -3.08 4.31
C GLU A 164 25.43 -3.94 4.99
N ILE A 165 24.14 -3.60 4.86
CA ILE A 165 23.02 -4.36 5.42
C ILE A 165 23.06 -5.80 4.89
N GLN A 166 23.19 -5.98 3.58
CA GLN A 166 23.28 -7.31 2.98
C GLN A 166 24.48 -8.11 3.50
N ALA A 167 25.64 -7.46 3.66
CA ALA A 167 26.82 -8.10 4.21
C ALA A 167 26.64 -8.52 5.67
N GLU A 168 25.97 -7.72 6.49
CA GLU A 168 25.68 -8.03 7.90
C GLU A 168 24.66 -9.19 8.01
N LEU A 169 23.60 -9.19 7.18
CA LEU A 169 22.64 -10.31 7.07
C LEU A 169 23.36 -11.62 6.72
N LEU A 170 24.18 -11.62 5.66
CA LEU A 170 24.87 -12.83 5.20
C LEU A 170 25.97 -13.34 6.15
N THR A 171 26.42 -12.52 7.09
CA THR A 171 27.51 -12.88 8.01
C THR A 171 27.06 -13.12 9.45
N GLY A 172 25.75 -13.24 9.65
CA GLY A 172 25.10 -13.65 10.90
C GLY A 172 24.92 -12.52 11.93
N SER A 173 24.81 -11.27 11.44
CA SER A 173 24.64 -10.06 12.26
C SER A 173 23.29 -9.39 11.98
N GLU A 174 22.21 -10.18 12.03
CA GLU A 174 20.86 -9.81 11.58
C GLU A 174 20.30 -8.61 12.36
N GLU A 175 20.36 -8.63 13.70
CA GLU A 175 19.88 -7.52 14.52
C GLU A 175 20.59 -6.19 14.21
N LYS A 176 21.87 -6.27 13.84
CA LYS A 176 22.62 -5.08 13.43
C LYS A 176 22.14 -4.59 12.07
N ALA A 177 21.90 -5.51 11.13
CA ALA A 177 21.36 -5.17 9.82
C ALA A 177 19.97 -4.50 9.93
N VAL A 178 19.07 -5.02 10.77
CA VAL A 178 17.74 -4.42 10.99
C VAL A 178 17.83 -3.04 11.67
N ARG A 179 18.72 -2.85 12.66
CA ARG A 179 18.99 -1.51 13.21
C ARG A 179 19.53 -0.53 12.17
N MET A 180 20.34 -1.01 11.23
CA MET A 180 20.83 -0.18 10.12
C MET A 180 19.70 0.17 9.14
N LEU A 181 18.79 -0.77 8.87
CA LEU A 181 17.60 -0.53 8.04
C LEU A 181 16.67 0.53 8.65
N ALA A 182 16.44 0.50 9.97
CA ALA A 182 15.67 1.54 10.67
C ALA A 182 16.27 2.96 10.49
N SER A 183 17.59 3.06 10.27
CA SER A 183 18.21 4.36 10.00
C SER A 183 17.91 4.89 8.59
N LEU A 184 17.62 4.02 7.59
CA LEU A 184 17.18 4.46 6.26
C LEU A 184 15.87 5.23 6.36
N THR A 185 14.90 4.69 7.10
CA THR A 185 13.57 5.28 7.28
C THR A 185 13.62 6.50 8.20
N GLN A 186 14.28 6.42 9.36
CA GLN A 186 14.35 7.53 10.32
C GLN A 186 15.11 8.76 9.80
N GLN A 187 16.10 8.57 8.92
CA GLN A 187 16.93 9.66 8.40
C GLN A 187 16.51 10.09 6.99
N ASN A 188 15.39 9.57 6.46
CA ASN A 188 14.92 9.81 5.09
C ASN A 188 16.03 9.60 4.03
N ILE A 189 16.87 8.58 4.24
CA ILE A 189 17.94 8.23 3.29
C ILE A 189 17.34 7.30 2.24
N SER A 190 17.15 7.81 1.03
CA SER A 190 16.61 7.05 -0.10
C SER A 190 17.42 7.24 -1.39
N CYS A 191 17.19 6.36 -2.36
CA CYS A 191 17.70 6.41 -3.72
C CYS A 191 16.60 5.91 -4.66
N SER A 192 16.83 5.93 -5.98
CA SER A 192 15.86 5.40 -6.96
C SER A 192 15.51 3.92 -6.77
N GLU A 193 16.42 3.13 -6.18
CA GLU A 193 16.24 1.68 -5.98
C GLU A 193 16.31 1.25 -4.49
N VAL A 194 16.52 2.20 -3.57
CA VAL A 194 16.59 1.96 -2.12
C VAL A 194 15.47 2.79 -1.48
N PRO A 195 14.49 2.17 -0.82
CA PRO A 195 14.65 0.93 -0.04
C PRO A 195 14.28 -0.38 -0.75
N GLN A 196 13.82 -0.37 -2.00
CA GLN A 196 13.27 -1.56 -2.68
C GLN A 196 14.23 -2.76 -2.65
N LYS A 197 15.47 -2.57 -3.11
CA LYS A 197 16.49 -3.64 -3.10
C LYS A 197 16.83 -4.11 -1.69
N THR A 198 16.84 -3.21 -0.71
CA THR A 198 17.14 -3.56 0.68
C THR A 198 16.05 -4.45 1.27
N TYR A 199 14.77 -4.10 1.05
CA TYR A 199 13.65 -4.94 1.48
C TYR A 199 13.69 -6.32 0.81
N GLY A 200 13.97 -6.38 -0.50
CA GLY A 200 14.07 -7.66 -1.21
C GLY A 200 15.14 -8.60 -0.65
N LYS A 201 16.25 -8.04 -0.14
CA LYS A 201 17.31 -8.81 0.54
C LYS A 201 16.89 -9.29 1.93
N CYS A 202 16.10 -8.49 2.65
CA CYS A 202 15.52 -8.93 3.91
C CYS A 202 14.53 -10.08 3.67
N VAL A 203 13.63 -9.94 2.68
CA VAL A 203 12.71 -11.01 2.26
C VAL A 203 13.48 -12.30 2.01
N GLU A 204 14.51 -12.27 1.15
CA GLU A 204 15.32 -13.46 0.84
C GLU A 204 15.96 -14.06 2.11
N HIS A 205 16.56 -13.22 2.95
CA HIS A 205 17.27 -13.68 4.13
C HIS A 205 16.36 -14.31 5.18
N PHE A 206 15.29 -13.62 5.56
CA PHE A 206 14.38 -14.05 6.61
C PHE A 206 13.58 -15.29 6.20
N THR A 207 13.17 -15.36 4.93
CA THR A 207 12.56 -16.58 4.35
C THR A 207 13.50 -17.78 4.50
N ARG A 208 14.79 -17.60 4.16
CA ARG A 208 15.79 -18.67 4.26
C ARG A 208 16.00 -19.16 5.69
N ILE A 209 15.92 -18.30 6.69
CA ILE A 209 16.11 -18.74 8.09
C ILE A 209 14.81 -19.20 8.77
N GLY A 210 13.68 -19.21 8.06
CA GLY A 210 12.37 -19.66 8.57
C GLY A 210 11.61 -18.60 9.38
N ASP A 211 12.09 -17.36 9.38
CA ASP A 211 11.43 -16.24 10.05
C ASP A 211 10.46 -15.58 9.06
N LEU A 212 9.36 -16.29 8.78
CA LEU A 212 8.44 -15.91 7.71
C LEU A 212 7.70 -14.61 8.04
N ASP A 213 7.37 -14.36 9.32
CA ASP A 213 6.72 -13.12 9.76
C ASP A 213 7.56 -11.89 9.43
N GLU A 214 8.86 -11.94 9.75
CA GLU A 214 9.79 -10.85 9.44
C GLU A 214 10.01 -10.71 7.92
N ALA A 215 10.11 -11.83 7.20
CA ALA A 215 10.23 -11.82 5.75
C ALA A 215 9.01 -11.15 5.10
N ASP A 216 7.82 -11.47 5.60
CA ASP A 216 6.55 -10.96 5.13
C ASP A 216 6.36 -9.48 5.39
N TYR A 217 6.75 -9.00 6.58
CA TYR A 217 6.77 -7.57 6.87
C TYR A 217 7.53 -6.77 5.79
N TYR A 218 8.73 -7.23 5.39
CA TYR A 218 9.48 -6.54 4.32
C TYR A 218 8.90 -6.76 2.92
N ALA A 219 8.26 -7.90 2.66
CA ALA A 219 7.55 -8.11 1.41
C ALA A 219 6.37 -7.15 1.27
N ASP A 220 5.62 -6.92 2.34
CA ASP A 220 4.45 -6.04 2.37
C ASP A 220 4.84 -4.55 2.26
N LEU A 221 6.03 -4.18 2.75
CA LEU A 221 6.63 -2.87 2.47
C LEU A 221 7.09 -2.71 1.01
N LEU A 222 7.59 -3.80 0.40
CA LEU A 222 8.17 -3.77 -0.94
C LEU A 222 7.11 -3.79 -2.04
N LEU A 223 6.10 -4.64 -1.92
CA LEU A 223 5.09 -4.88 -2.95
C LEU A 223 4.43 -3.59 -3.51
N PRO A 224 4.03 -2.60 -2.68
CA PRO A 224 3.42 -1.36 -3.17
C PRO A 224 4.38 -0.45 -3.95
N ILE A 225 5.68 -0.51 -3.66
CA ILE A 225 6.69 0.42 -4.21
C ILE A 225 7.58 -0.22 -5.28
N MET A 226 7.50 -1.54 -5.48
CA MET A 226 8.31 -2.29 -6.45
C MET A 226 7.83 -2.09 -7.90
N GLY A 227 6.53 -1.84 -8.12
CA GLY A 227 5.97 -1.68 -9.46
C GLY A 227 6.00 -2.97 -10.30
N VAL A 228 6.12 -2.84 -11.64
CA VAL A 228 6.42 -3.94 -12.58
C VAL A 228 7.61 -3.55 -13.41
N ASP A 229 8.80 -3.86 -12.91
CA ASP A 229 10.08 -3.51 -13.55
C ASP A 229 10.96 -4.74 -13.71
N THR A 230 11.76 -4.76 -14.78
CA THR A 230 12.77 -5.79 -15.04
C THR A 230 13.86 -5.80 -13.98
N ASN A 231 14.19 -4.65 -13.38
CA ASN A 231 15.16 -4.53 -12.31
C ASN A 231 14.79 -5.31 -11.05
N PHE A 232 13.50 -5.54 -10.82
CA PHE A 232 12.98 -6.22 -9.63
C PHE A 232 12.53 -7.66 -9.89
N LEU A 233 12.93 -8.25 -11.02
CA LEU A 233 12.53 -9.63 -11.36
C LEU A 233 13.07 -10.66 -10.34
N ALA A 234 14.27 -10.44 -9.79
CA ALA A 234 14.84 -11.33 -8.80
C ALA A 234 14.07 -11.24 -7.46
N GLU A 235 13.77 -10.02 -7.03
CA GLU A 235 12.98 -9.72 -5.84
C GLU A 235 11.57 -10.29 -5.97
N ALA A 236 10.91 -10.13 -7.13
CA ALA A 236 9.62 -10.74 -7.40
C ALA A 236 9.68 -12.27 -7.29
N GLY A 237 10.77 -12.91 -7.73
CA GLY A 237 10.99 -14.35 -7.53
C GLY A 237 11.12 -14.76 -6.06
N ASN A 238 11.85 -13.98 -5.27
CA ASN A 238 12.02 -14.24 -3.83
C ASN A 238 10.71 -14.02 -3.05
N ILE A 239 9.94 -12.98 -3.38
CA ILE A 239 8.62 -12.74 -2.79
C ILE A 239 7.64 -13.84 -3.23
N LEU A 240 7.68 -14.25 -4.50
CA LEU A 240 6.84 -15.35 -5.01
C LEU A 240 7.08 -16.64 -4.22
N LEU A 241 8.35 -16.95 -3.94
CA LEU A 241 8.73 -18.06 -3.09
C LEU A 241 8.14 -17.92 -1.68
N LEU A 242 8.38 -16.79 -1.00
CA LEU A 242 7.85 -16.54 0.34
C LEU A 242 6.32 -16.66 0.38
N LYS A 243 5.64 -15.92 -0.50
CA LYS A 243 4.18 -15.85 -0.56
C LYS A 243 3.57 -17.19 -0.98
N SER A 244 4.31 -18.10 -1.62
CA SER A 244 3.79 -19.46 -1.82
C SER A 244 3.53 -20.22 -0.51
N TYR A 245 4.26 -19.91 0.55
CA TYR A 245 4.06 -20.49 1.88
C TYR A 245 3.04 -19.72 2.71
N THR A 246 2.99 -18.40 2.54
CA THR A 246 2.29 -17.52 3.48
C THR A 246 1.04 -16.85 2.90
N GLU A 247 0.93 -16.72 1.58
CA GLU A 247 -0.18 -16.08 0.88
C GLU A 247 -0.26 -16.47 -0.63
N PRO A 248 -0.82 -17.65 -0.96
CA PRO A 248 -0.84 -18.19 -2.32
C PRO A 248 -1.54 -17.29 -3.37
N ASN A 249 -2.50 -16.45 -2.98
CA ASN A 249 -3.15 -15.50 -3.89
C ASN A 249 -2.20 -14.39 -4.33
N SER A 250 -1.47 -13.81 -3.38
CA SER A 250 -0.44 -12.82 -3.65
C SER A 250 0.68 -13.43 -4.51
N ALA A 251 1.06 -14.67 -4.25
CA ALA A 251 1.97 -15.43 -5.10
C ALA A 251 1.42 -15.59 -6.54
N TYR A 252 0.16 -16.01 -6.71
CA TYR A 252 -0.50 -16.11 -8.02
C TYR A 252 -0.49 -14.79 -8.80
N ASN A 253 -0.86 -13.71 -8.11
CA ASN A 253 -0.90 -12.37 -8.67
C ASN A 253 0.48 -11.91 -9.12
N LEU A 254 1.46 -12.09 -8.26
CA LEU A 254 2.83 -11.70 -8.54
C LEU A 254 3.40 -12.52 -9.71
N PHE A 255 3.13 -13.83 -9.76
CA PHE A 255 3.52 -14.69 -10.87
C PHE A 255 2.93 -14.20 -12.20
N CYS A 256 1.62 -14.00 -12.27
CA CYS A 256 0.95 -13.54 -13.49
C CYS A 256 1.48 -12.17 -13.95
N LYS A 257 1.67 -11.25 -13.00
CA LYS A 257 2.15 -9.89 -13.23
C LYS A 257 3.58 -9.84 -13.76
N TYR A 258 4.47 -10.71 -13.27
CA TYR A 258 5.89 -10.72 -13.63
C TYR A 258 6.27 -11.73 -14.71
N LEU A 259 5.38 -12.62 -15.15
CA LEU A 259 5.72 -13.63 -16.16
C LEU A 259 6.19 -13.00 -17.49
N ASP A 260 5.58 -11.91 -17.96
CA ASP A 260 6.04 -11.25 -19.18
C ASP A 260 7.42 -10.59 -19.01
N VAL A 261 7.70 -10.05 -17.82
CA VAL A 261 9.04 -9.54 -17.46
C VAL A 261 10.07 -10.68 -17.49
N PHE A 262 9.73 -11.83 -16.90
CA PHE A 262 10.54 -13.04 -16.96
C PHE A 262 10.83 -13.48 -18.40
N ILE A 263 9.81 -13.55 -19.26
CA ILE A 263 9.97 -13.98 -20.65
C ILE A 263 10.97 -13.07 -21.39
N ARG A 264 10.82 -11.74 -21.23
CA ARG A 264 11.64 -10.74 -21.93
C ARG A 264 13.07 -10.63 -21.40
N SER A 265 13.30 -10.94 -20.12
CA SER A 265 14.62 -10.81 -19.48
C SER A 265 15.66 -11.76 -20.08
N LYS A 266 16.86 -11.23 -20.30
CA LYS A 266 18.07 -11.94 -20.75
C LYS A 266 19.10 -12.10 -19.63
N ASN A 267 18.81 -11.60 -18.44
CA ASN A 267 19.68 -11.74 -17.27
C ASN A 267 19.46 -13.12 -16.62
N PRO A 268 20.43 -14.05 -16.70
CA PRO A 268 20.23 -15.39 -16.20
C PRO A 268 20.16 -15.43 -14.66
N GLY A 269 20.82 -14.53 -13.94
CA GLY A 269 20.72 -14.45 -12.49
C GLY A 269 19.30 -14.10 -12.03
N MET A 270 18.68 -13.09 -12.64
CA MET A 270 17.29 -12.72 -12.33
C MET A 270 16.30 -13.81 -12.73
N LYS A 271 16.50 -14.43 -13.91
CA LYS A 271 15.69 -15.57 -14.36
C LYS A 271 15.77 -16.75 -13.41
N PHE A 272 16.95 -17.02 -12.85
CA PHE A 272 17.11 -18.08 -11.86
C PHE A 272 16.23 -17.84 -10.63
N SER A 273 16.28 -16.65 -10.03
CA SER A 273 15.50 -16.33 -8.84
C SER A 273 13.99 -16.44 -9.09
N PHE A 274 13.50 -15.89 -10.21
CA PHE A 274 12.09 -16.00 -10.59
C PHE A 274 11.67 -17.44 -10.88
N ALA A 275 12.46 -18.19 -11.66
CA ALA A 275 12.16 -19.59 -11.97
C ALA A 275 12.17 -20.47 -10.73
N ASN A 276 13.09 -20.25 -9.77
CA ASN A 276 13.10 -20.97 -8.51
C ASN A 276 11.85 -20.68 -7.68
N GLY A 277 11.48 -19.40 -7.53
CA GLY A 277 10.25 -19.02 -6.82
C GLY A 277 8.99 -19.55 -7.49
N ALA A 278 8.92 -19.51 -8.82
CA ALA A 278 7.80 -20.08 -9.59
C ALA A 278 7.72 -21.59 -9.43
N ALA A 279 8.85 -22.31 -9.47
CA ALA A 279 8.86 -23.75 -9.21
C ALA A 279 8.30 -24.06 -7.82
N ILE A 280 8.80 -23.39 -6.77
CA ILE A 280 8.30 -23.61 -5.41
C ILE A 280 6.82 -23.23 -5.28
N PHE A 281 6.37 -22.17 -5.95
CA PHE A 281 4.95 -21.83 -6.02
C PHE A 281 4.11 -22.98 -6.61
N PHE A 282 4.52 -23.55 -7.75
CA PHE A 282 3.81 -24.68 -8.36
C PHE A 282 3.94 -25.99 -7.58
N GLU A 283 5.04 -26.20 -6.86
CA GLU A 283 5.23 -27.33 -5.93
C GLU A 283 4.29 -27.22 -4.71
N ASN A 284 4.11 -26.02 -4.18
CA ASN A 284 3.28 -25.76 -2.99
C ASN A 284 1.79 -25.66 -3.30
N LEU A 285 1.39 -25.61 -4.57
CA LEU A 285 -0.02 -25.75 -4.94
C LEU A 285 -0.46 -27.18 -4.58
N ASN A 286 -1.07 -27.31 -3.41
CA ASN A 286 -1.48 -28.59 -2.84
C ASN A 286 -2.60 -29.22 -3.69
N ARG A 287 -2.30 -30.32 -4.39
CA ARG A 287 -3.18 -30.90 -5.41
C ARG A 287 -3.32 -32.39 -5.27
N ASP A 288 -4.52 -32.88 -5.57
CA ASP A 288 -4.72 -34.28 -5.94
C ASP A 288 -4.13 -34.50 -7.35
N GLU A 289 -3.67 -35.72 -7.65
CA GLU A 289 -3.11 -36.07 -8.97
C GLU A 289 -4.13 -35.72 -10.08
N ASN A 290 -3.70 -34.96 -11.11
CA ASN A 290 -4.45 -34.56 -12.34
C ASN A 290 -5.28 -33.26 -12.33
N GLU A 291 -5.19 -32.39 -11.33
CA GLU A 291 -5.84 -31.07 -11.41
C GLU A 291 -5.07 -30.14 -12.38
N LEU A 292 -5.76 -29.25 -13.10
CA LEU A 292 -5.12 -28.13 -13.83
C LEU A 292 -5.41 -26.82 -13.07
N ILE A 293 -4.58 -25.80 -13.26
CA ILE A 293 -4.90 -24.43 -12.82
C ILE A 293 -5.01 -23.61 -14.08
N SER A 294 -5.97 -22.71 -14.09
CA SER A 294 -6.03 -21.70 -15.12
C SER A 294 -5.38 -20.41 -14.69
N MET A 295 -4.62 -19.89 -15.65
CA MET A 295 -3.94 -18.62 -15.56
C MET A 295 -4.04 -17.91 -16.90
N LYS A 296 -4.35 -16.62 -16.89
CA LYS A 296 -4.23 -15.79 -18.09
C LYS A 296 -2.76 -15.44 -18.31
N LEU A 297 -2.08 -16.28 -19.07
CA LEU A 297 -0.66 -16.11 -19.38
C LEU A 297 -0.48 -15.44 -20.76
N PRO A 298 0.61 -14.68 -20.97
CA PRO A 298 0.86 -14.05 -22.25
C PRO A 298 1.12 -15.12 -23.33
N ARG A 299 0.60 -14.89 -24.55
CA ARG A 299 0.79 -15.77 -25.73
C ARG A 299 2.26 -16.01 -26.10
N THR A 300 3.17 -15.20 -25.59
CA THR A 300 4.63 -15.33 -25.75
C THR A 300 5.25 -16.37 -24.83
N PHE A 301 4.51 -16.87 -23.84
CA PHE A 301 4.96 -17.91 -22.93
C PHE A 301 5.03 -19.27 -23.65
N GLU A 302 6.09 -20.02 -23.40
CA GLU A 302 6.37 -21.27 -24.14
C GLU A 302 5.31 -22.35 -23.90
N LEU A 303 4.78 -22.43 -22.68
CA LEU A 303 3.71 -23.37 -22.34
C LEU A 303 2.31 -22.83 -22.60
N TYR A 304 2.17 -21.64 -23.21
CA TYR A 304 0.86 -21.02 -23.44
C TYR A 304 -0.10 -21.98 -24.15
N THR A 305 -1.31 -22.09 -23.61
CA THR A 305 -2.44 -22.82 -24.20
C THR A 305 -3.57 -21.85 -24.48
N ASP A 306 -4.29 -22.01 -25.60
CA ASP A 306 -5.46 -21.16 -25.89
C ASP A 306 -6.60 -21.41 -24.87
N GLU A 307 -6.58 -22.57 -24.21
CA GLU A 307 -7.47 -22.96 -23.12
C GLU A 307 -7.13 -22.28 -21.78
N ASN A 308 -5.96 -21.64 -21.67
CA ASN A 308 -5.43 -21.07 -20.42
C ASN A 308 -5.37 -22.05 -19.25
N GLN A 309 -5.33 -23.37 -19.50
CA GLN A 309 -5.21 -24.39 -18.46
C GLN A 309 -3.79 -24.97 -18.45
N TYR A 310 -3.25 -25.13 -17.24
CA TYR A 310 -1.87 -25.54 -16.99
C TYR A 310 -1.80 -26.57 -15.89
N ASP A 311 -1.13 -27.67 -16.18
CA ASP A 311 -0.72 -28.66 -15.19
C ASP A 311 0.50 -28.10 -14.41
N PRO A 312 0.45 -27.94 -13.08
CA PRO A 312 1.58 -27.47 -12.31
C PRO A 312 2.71 -28.45 -12.24
N ASP A 313 2.50 -29.75 -12.40
CA ASP A 313 3.65 -30.65 -12.46
C ASP A 313 4.46 -30.28 -13.71
N ILE A 314 3.78 -29.97 -14.81
CA ILE A 314 4.42 -29.44 -16.03
C ILE A 314 5.01 -28.04 -15.80
N MET A 315 4.32 -27.14 -15.09
CA MET A 315 4.84 -25.79 -14.81
C MET A 315 6.04 -25.84 -13.86
N PHE A 316 5.96 -26.64 -12.81
CA PHE A 316 7.02 -26.98 -11.87
C PHE A 316 8.21 -27.51 -12.65
N ASP A 317 8.04 -28.58 -13.45
CA ASP A 317 9.13 -29.17 -14.23
C ASP A 317 9.76 -28.16 -15.19
N TYR A 318 8.96 -27.29 -15.81
CA TYR A 318 9.45 -26.24 -16.70
C TYR A 318 10.31 -25.20 -15.96
N PHE A 319 9.79 -24.62 -14.88
CA PHE A 319 10.51 -23.59 -14.12
C PHE A 319 11.69 -24.19 -13.36
N ARG A 320 11.51 -25.36 -12.75
CA ARG A 320 12.57 -26.12 -12.06
C ARG A 320 13.66 -26.53 -13.04
N GLY A 321 13.31 -27.04 -14.22
CA GLY A 321 14.25 -27.38 -15.28
C GLY A 321 15.07 -26.17 -15.74
N MET A 322 14.43 -25.01 -15.94
CA MET A 322 15.14 -23.78 -16.28
C MET A 322 16.08 -23.32 -15.16
N ALA A 323 15.62 -23.36 -13.91
CA ALA A 323 16.43 -22.96 -12.76
C ALA A 323 17.64 -23.90 -12.59
N LEU A 324 17.46 -25.22 -12.77
CA LEU A 324 18.54 -26.22 -12.78
C LEU A 324 19.57 -25.94 -13.88
N GLU A 325 19.13 -25.71 -15.12
CA GLU A 325 20.05 -25.43 -16.23
C GLU A 325 20.89 -24.17 -15.96
N ILE A 326 20.26 -23.13 -15.41
CA ILE A 326 20.96 -21.89 -15.06
C ILE A 326 21.93 -22.13 -13.90
N ALA A 327 21.51 -22.84 -12.86
CA ALA A 327 22.36 -23.18 -11.70
C ALA A 327 23.62 -23.93 -12.12
N GLU A 328 23.48 -24.99 -12.92
CA GLU A 328 24.62 -25.79 -13.40
C GLU A 328 25.64 -24.93 -14.15
N LYS A 329 25.16 -23.99 -14.98
CA LYS A 329 26.03 -23.08 -15.73
C LYS A 329 26.78 -22.11 -14.80
N PHE A 330 26.09 -21.53 -13.81
CA PHE A 330 26.73 -20.66 -12.83
C PHE A 330 27.74 -21.42 -11.98
N ASP A 331 27.34 -22.52 -11.37
CA ASP A 331 28.18 -23.32 -10.48
C ASP A 331 29.45 -23.82 -11.18
N LYS A 332 29.33 -24.26 -12.43
CA LYS A 332 30.48 -24.59 -13.28
C LYS A 332 31.38 -23.38 -13.56
N SER A 333 30.78 -22.22 -13.83
CA SER A 333 31.49 -20.98 -14.16
C SER A 333 32.23 -20.38 -12.95
N PHE A 334 31.65 -20.51 -11.76
CA PHE A 334 32.17 -20.03 -10.47
C PHE A 334 33.00 -21.07 -9.71
N GLY A 335 32.94 -22.35 -10.11
CA GLY A 335 33.63 -23.45 -9.45
C GLY A 335 33.18 -23.63 -8.00
N ASN A 336 31.87 -23.58 -7.75
CA ASN A 336 31.22 -23.81 -6.47
C ASN A 336 29.84 -24.45 -6.70
N THR A 337 29.04 -24.59 -5.65
CA THR A 337 27.67 -25.18 -5.67
C THR A 337 26.61 -24.17 -5.29
N TYR A 338 26.92 -22.87 -5.31
CA TYR A 338 26.08 -21.82 -4.69
C TYR A 338 24.64 -21.84 -5.21
N TYR A 339 24.42 -21.95 -6.53
CA TYR A 339 23.07 -21.96 -7.10
C TYR A 339 22.38 -23.30 -6.91
N SER A 340 23.11 -24.42 -7.02
CA SER A 340 22.54 -25.74 -6.71
C SER A 340 22.17 -25.88 -5.23
N ASP A 341 22.93 -25.27 -4.33
CA ASP A 341 22.66 -25.27 -2.89
C ASP A 341 21.37 -24.48 -2.60
N ILE A 342 21.09 -23.39 -3.33
CA ILE A 342 19.80 -22.66 -3.26
C ILE A 342 18.66 -23.54 -3.75
N LEU A 343 18.81 -24.21 -4.90
CA LEU A 343 17.76 -25.07 -5.45
C LEU A 343 17.40 -26.25 -4.54
N ASN A 344 18.38 -26.79 -3.81
CA ASN A 344 18.20 -27.91 -2.91
C ASN A 344 18.00 -27.47 -1.45
N TYR A 345 17.80 -26.16 -1.22
CA TYR A 345 17.58 -25.65 0.12
C TYR A 345 16.16 -26.00 0.58
N GLU A 346 16.06 -26.78 1.64
CA GLU A 346 14.80 -27.03 2.33
C GLU A 346 14.50 -25.86 3.26
N TYR A 347 13.48 -25.07 2.91
CA TYR A 347 13.06 -23.92 3.70
C TYR A 347 12.44 -24.39 5.02
N PRO A 348 12.96 -23.93 6.18
CA PRO A 348 12.46 -24.37 7.46
C PRO A 348 11.09 -23.74 7.75
N SER A 349 10.18 -24.52 8.32
CA SER A 349 8.84 -24.06 8.73
C SER A 349 8.84 -23.21 10.00
N GLU A 350 9.97 -23.16 10.70
CA GLU A 350 10.15 -22.46 11.97
C GLU A 350 11.50 -21.73 11.97
N PRO A 351 11.65 -20.60 12.69
CA PRO A 351 12.91 -19.86 12.75
C PRO A 351 14.07 -20.72 13.26
N THR A 352 15.14 -20.80 12.46
CA THR A 352 16.37 -21.54 12.81
C THR A 352 17.20 -20.86 13.89
N LYS A 353 16.91 -19.60 14.21
CA LYS A 353 17.59 -18.79 15.21
C LYS A 353 16.62 -17.78 15.80
N VAL A 354 16.66 -17.60 17.11
CA VAL A 354 15.91 -16.55 17.81
C VAL A 354 16.68 -15.23 17.70
N LEU A 355 16.01 -14.19 17.21
CA LEU A 355 16.58 -12.85 17.02
C LEU A 355 15.83 -11.84 17.90
N SER A 356 16.55 -10.85 18.46
CA SER A 356 15.93 -9.71 19.14
C SER A 356 15.76 -8.56 18.15
N LEU A 357 14.74 -8.66 17.31
CA LEU A 357 14.38 -7.63 16.34
C LEU A 357 13.47 -6.55 16.99
N PRO A 358 13.44 -5.32 16.46
CA PRO A 358 12.43 -4.34 16.90
C PRO A 358 11.02 -4.90 16.66
N GLU A 359 10.08 -4.53 17.52
CA GLU A 359 8.68 -4.87 17.28
C GLU A 359 8.19 -4.11 16.04
N HIS A 360 8.03 -4.85 14.95
CA HIS A 360 7.25 -4.41 13.81
C HIS A 360 5.76 -4.50 14.19
N GLY A 361 4.93 -3.59 13.67
CA GLY A 361 3.49 -3.74 13.84
C GLY A 361 3.06 -5.11 13.33
N ILE A 362 2.24 -5.83 14.10
CA ILE A 362 1.77 -7.16 13.70
C ILE A 362 0.80 -6.99 12.53
N ILE A 363 1.21 -7.40 11.33
CA ILE A 363 0.29 -7.66 10.22
C ILE A 363 -0.22 -9.08 10.43
N GLU A 364 -1.30 -9.22 11.20
CA GLU A 364 -1.85 -10.55 11.52
C GLU A 364 -2.39 -11.18 10.24
N ARG A 365 -2.07 -12.45 10.01
CA ARG A 365 -2.58 -13.21 8.86
C ARG A 365 -3.57 -14.22 9.37
N VAL A 366 -4.81 -14.11 8.89
CA VAL A 366 -5.91 -14.90 9.44
C VAL A 366 -6.52 -15.70 8.29
N PRO A 367 -6.55 -17.04 8.36
CA PRO A 367 -7.34 -17.82 7.43
C PRO A 367 -8.79 -17.38 7.58
N PHE A 368 -9.41 -16.95 6.48
CA PHE A 368 -10.82 -16.58 6.49
C PHE A 368 -11.60 -17.62 5.71
N SER A 369 -12.65 -18.14 6.34
CA SER A 369 -13.54 -19.09 5.70
C SER A 369 -14.99 -18.65 5.90
N VAL A 370 -15.73 -18.69 4.79
CA VAL A 370 -17.18 -18.48 4.75
C VAL A 370 -17.81 -19.83 4.46
N ALA A 371 -18.89 -20.17 5.14
CA ALA A 371 -19.56 -21.44 4.94
C ALA A 371 -21.06 -21.25 4.69
N VAL A 372 -21.60 -22.00 3.74
CA VAL A 372 -23.02 -21.98 3.36
C VAL A 372 -23.66 -23.28 3.89
N PRO A 373 -24.48 -23.22 4.95
CA PRO A 373 -25.16 -24.39 5.50
C PRO A 373 -26.40 -24.77 4.68
N PHE A 374 -26.64 -26.06 4.53
CA PHE A 374 -27.78 -26.64 3.83
C PHE A 374 -28.58 -27.57 4.77
N THR A 375 -29.89 -27.40 4.81
CA THR A 375 -30.80 -28.23 5.63
C THR A 375 -31.32 -29.47 4.89
N ASP A 376 -31.14 -29.53 3.58
CA ASP A 376 -31.52 -30.66 2.73
C ASP A 376 -30.36 -31.06 1.81
N GLU A 377 -29.90 -32.31 1.91
CA GLU A 377 -28.80 -32.85 1.09
C GLU A 377 -29.13 -32.82 -0.41
N ASP A 378 -30.41 -32.97 -0.78
CA ASP A 378 -30.83 -33.00 -2.18
C ASP A 378 -30.65 -31.63 -2.87
N ASN A 379 -30.50 -30.54 -2.10
CA ASN A 379 -30.33 -29.18 -2.60
C ASN A 379 -28.86 -28.71 -2.58
N VAL A 380 -27.94 -29.54 -2.09
CA VAL A 380 -26.50 -29.27 -2.17
C VAL A 380 -26.08 -29.38 -3.64
N PRO A 381 -25.61 -28.30 -4.28
CA PRO A 381 -25.20 -28.36 -5.67
C PRO A 381 -24.05 -29.37 -5.84
N SER A 382 -24.17 -30.22 -6.85
CA SER A 382 -23.06 -31.08 -7.27
C SER A 382 -21.85 -30.24 -7.70
N GLY A 383 -20.67 -30.86 -7.81
CA GLY A 383 -19.46 -30.17 -8.28
C GLY A 383 -19.65 -29.44 -9.62
N GLU A 384 -20.41 -30.03 -10.55
CA GLU A 384 -20.72 -29.41 -11.85
C GLU A 384 -21.68 -28.23 -11.72
N GLU A 385 -22.71 -28.34 -10.88
CA GLU A 385 -23.67 -27.27 -10.62
C GLU A 385 -23.01 -26.09 -9.89
N MET A 386 -22.13 -26.36 -8.93
CA MET A 386 -21.31 -25.33 -8.27
C MET A 386 -20.49 -24.55 -9.29
N ILE A 387 -19.83 -25.23 -10.22
CA ILE A 387 -19.06 -24.59 -11.29
C ILE A 387 -19.96 -23.69 -12.16
N GLU A 388 -21.15 -24.16 -12.53
CA GLU A 388 -22.08 -23.37 -13.35
C GLU A 388 -22.60 -22.14 -12.60
N LEU A 389 -22.89 -22.28 -11.31
CA LEU A 389 -23.30 -21.18 -10.45
C LEU A 389 -22.19 -20.14 -10.36
N LEU A 390 -20.98 -20.55 -9.96
CA LEU A 390 -19.84 -19.65 -9.79
C LEU A 390 -19.56 -18.83 -11.05
N ARG A 391 -19.66 -19.40 -12.25
CA ARG A 391 -19.47 -18.66 -13.53
C ARG A 391 -20.45 -17.50 -13.75
N LYS A 392 -21.52 -17.40 -12.96
CA LYS A 392 -22.50 -16.31 -13.02
C LYS A 392 -22.16 -15.13 -12.10
N VAL A 393 -21.11 -15.25 -11.29
CA VAL A 393 -20.66 -14.18 -10.38
C VAL A 393 -20.22 -12.96 -11.20
N PRO A 394 -20.78 -11.77 -10.95
CA PRO A 394 -20.42 -10.55 -11.67
C PRO A 394 -18.98 -10.12 -11.37
N ASP A 395 -18.36 -9.41 -12.32
CA ASP A 395 -17.03 -8.77 -12.23
C ASP A 395 -15.84 -9.69 -11.91
N ILE A 396 -16.08 -10.99 -11.75
CA ILE A 396 -15.07 -12.03 -11.63
C ILE A 396 -14.90 -12.73 -12.97
N GLU A 397 -13.74 -12.50 -13.57
CA GLU A 397 -13.29 -13.28 -14.71
C GLU A 397 -12.64 -14.57 -14.19
N PHE A 398 -13.40 -15.66 -14.22
CA PHE A 398 -12.86 -16.96 -13.89
C PHE A 398 -11.82 -17.38 -14.92
N ASN A 399 -10.61 -17.64 -14.43
CA ASN A 399 -9.60 -18.31 -15.22
C ASN A 399 -9.94 -19.82 -15.22
N ASP A 400 -10.07 -20.44 -14.03
CA ASP A 400 -10.44 -21.85 -13.87
C ASP A 400 -11.44 -22.04 -12.74
N ILE A 401 -12.23 -23.09 -12.88
CA ILE A 401 -12.97 -23.69 -11.77
C ILE A 401 -12.92 -25.19 -11.97
N GLN A 402 -12.31 -25.92 -11.03
CA GLN A 402 -12.12 -27.36 -11.13
C GLN A 402 -12.71 -28.09 -9.95
N ALA A 403 -13.52 -29.10 -10.23
CA ALA A 403 -13.96 -30.06 -9.22
C ALA A 403 -12.83 -31.05 -8.94
N ALA A 404 -12.39 -31.09 -7.69
CA ALA A 404 -11.50 -32.10 -7.12
C ALA A 404 -12.29 -33.33 -6.67
N ASP A 405 -11.61 -34.47 -6.52
CA ASP A 405 -12.22 -35.66 -5.93
C ASP A 405 -12.65 -35.39 -4.48
N LYS A 406 -13.78 -35.96 -4.05
CA LYS A 406 -14.41 -35.80 -2.72
C LYS A 406 -15.11 -34.46 -2.44
N GLY A 407 -15.70 -33.83 -3.45
CA GLY A 407 -16.59 -32.68 -3.23
C GLY A 407 -15.86 -31.39 -2.85
N SER A 408 -14.63 -31.22 -3.32
CA SER A 408 -13.94 -29.93 -3.23
C SER A 408 -13.81 -29.29 -4.61
N VAL A 409 -13.78 -27.96 -4.69
CA VAL A 409 -13.63 -27.19 -5.92
C VAL A 409 -12.52 -26.17 -5.73
N ILE A 410 -11.52 -26.16 -6.60
CA ILE A 410 -10.50 -25.12 -6.63
C ILE A 410 -10.92 -24.07 -7.65
N ILE A 411 -10.99 -22.82 -7.22
CA ILE A 411 -11.27 -21.67 -8.08
C ILE A 411 -9.99 -20.88 -8.26
N CYS A 412 -9.72 -20.50 -9.51
CA CYS A 412 -8.73 -19.48 -9.85
C CYS A 412 -9.42 -18.42 -10.69
N GLY A 413 -9.41 -17.18 -10.21
CA GLY A 413 -10.08 -16.08 -10.91
C GLY A 413 -9.29 -14.79 -10.88
N TYR A 414 -9.77 -13.83 -11.65
CA TYR A 414 -9.33 -12.45 -11.64
C TYR A 414 -10.55 -11.58 -11.39
N ASN A 415 -10.53 -10.81 -10.31
CA ASN A 415 -11.57 -9.84 -10.05
C ASN A 415 -11.21 -8.54 -10.78
N SER A 416 -12.00 -8.21 -11.79
CA SER A 416 -11.76 -7.05 -12.67
C SER A 416 -12.07 -5.71 -11.99
N TYR A 417 -12.91 -5.72 -10.96
CA TYR A 417 -13.30 -4.52 -10.21
C TYR A 417 -12.11 -3.88 -9.45
N ILE A 418 -11.14 -4.70 -9.09
CA ILE A 418 -10.05 -4.40 -8.15
C ILE A 418 -8.68 -4.85 -8.66
N GLU A 419 -8.67 -5.40 -9.87
CA GLU A 419 -7.50 -5.84 -10.61
C GLU A 419 -6.61 -6.90 -9.91
N THR A 420 -7.20 -7.78 -9.10
CA THR A 420 -6.49 -8.83 -8.36
C THR A 420 -6.97 -10.22 -8.76
N GLY A 421 -6.03 -11.14 -8.98
CA GLY A 421 -6.31 -12.57 -9.03
C GLY A 421 -6.38 -13.22 -7.66
N PHE A 422 -6.93 -14.42 -7.60
CA PHE A 422 -7.08 -15.17 -6.35
C PHE A 422 -7.17 -16.68 -6.63
N ILE A 423 -6.86 -17.46 -5.60
CA ILE A 423 -7.03 -18.89 -5.48
C ILE A 423 -7.88 -19.15 -4.23
N CYS A 424 -9.00 -19.86 -4.39
CA CYS A 424 -9.77 -20.31 -3.23
C CYS A 424 -10.18 -21.76 -3.38
N ARG A 425 -10.37 -22.41 -2.23
CA ARG A 425 -10.81 -23.80 -2.15
C ARG A 425 -12.21 -23.82 -1.54
N ILE A 426 -13.13 -24.47 -2.23
CA ILE A 426 -14.46 -24.82 -1.75
C ILE A 426 -14.41 -26.29 -1.34
N ASN A 427 -14.99 -26.64 -0.21
CA ASN A 427 -15.14 -28.03 0.23
C ASN A 427 -16.56 -28.26 0.72
N VAL A 428 -17.17 -29.38 0.32
CA VAL A 428 -18.36 -29.90 0.98
C VAL A 428 -17.90 -30.64 2.24
N CYS A 429 -18.33 -30.16 3.39
CA CYS A 429 -17.95 -30.64 4.70
C CYS A 429 -19.16 -31.21 5.46
N GLU A 430 -18.88 -32.06 6.46
CA GLU A 430 -19.89 -32.41 7.48
C GLU A 430 -20.39 -31.12 8.18
N PRO A 431 -21.63 -31.12 8.71
CA PRO A 431 -22.18 -29.97 9.44
C PRO A 431 -21.23 -29.47 10.52
N GLU A 432 -20.98 -28.17 10.52
CA GLU A 432 -20.29 -27.49 11.63
C GLU A 432 -21.17 -27.45 12.89
N ASP A 433 -20.54 -27.44 14.06
CA ASP A 433 -21.23 -27.26 15.34
C ASP A 433 -21.65 -25.79 15.49
N LEU A 434 -22.95 -25.55 15.50
CA LEU A 434 -23.55 -24.22 15.51
C LEU A 434 -23.74 -23.63 16.92
N ASP A 435 -23.53 -24.42 17.98
CA ASP A 435 -23.78 -24.00 19.37
C ASP A 435 -22.87 -22.83 19.82
N ASP A 436 -21.68 -22.70 19.22
CA ASP A 436 -20.69 -21.68 19.56
C ASP A 436 -20.80 -20.40 18.69
N TYR A 437 -21.69 -20.38 17.69
CA TYR A 437 -21.80 -19.24 16.76
C TYR A 437 -22.69 -18.12 17.30
N GLN A 438 -22.23 -16.88 17.15
CA GLN A 438 -22.99 -15.68 17.52
C GLN A 438 -23.76 -15.14 16.30
N SER A 439 -25.08 -15.00 16.43
CA SER A 439 -25.87 -14.23 15.46
C SER A 439 -25.50 -12.75 15.55
N VAL A 440 -25.12 -12.17 14.42
CA VAL A 440 -24.74 -10.76 14.30
C VAL A 440 -25.89 -9.90 13.76
N HIS A 441 -26.91 -10.53 13.17
CA HIS A 441 -28.03 -9.85 12.51
C HIS A 441 -29.37 -10.27 13.11
N SER A 442 -30.26 -9.29 13.30
CA SER A 442 -31.59 -9.50 13.89
C SER A 442 -32.52 -10.36 13.04
N ASP A 443 -32.20 -10.50 11.74
CA ASP A 443 -32.92 -11.36 10.80
C ASP A 443 -32.78 -12.84 11.14
N ILE A 444 -31.75 -13.18 11.93
CA ILE A 444 -31.51 -14.53 12.42
C ILE A 444 -31.98 -14.57 13.88
N THR A 445 -33.16 -15.13 14.09
CA THR A 445 -33.71 -15.35 15.43
C THR A 445 -33.04 -16.54 16.12
N LYS A 446 -33.18 -16.65 17.44
CA LYS A 446 -32.72 -17.83 18.17
C LYS A 446 -33.39 -19.12 17.72
N ASP A 447 -34.62 -19.02 17.23
CA ASP A 447 -35.36 -20.16 16.73
C ASP A 447 -34.80 -20.59 15.37
N ASP A 448 -34.38 -19.64 14.51
CA ASP A 448 -33.71 -19.95 13.23
C ASP A 448 -32.36 -20.63 13.46
N ILE A 449 -31.59 -20.20 14.47
CA ILE A 449 -30.32 -20.85 14.84
C ILE A 449 -30.57 -22.27 15.33
N ALA A 450 -31.57 -22.46 16.19
CA ALA A 450 -31.91 -23.78 16.73
C ALA A 450 -32.41 -24.73 15.63
N ASP A 451 -33.24 -24.22 14.71
CA ASP A 451 -33.73 -24.98 13.55
C ASP A 451 -32.60 -25.36 12.59
N LEU A 452 -31.69 -24.43 12.30
CA LEU A 452 -30.51 -24.70 11.49
C LEU A 452 -29.57 -25.70 12.19
N ALA A 453 -29.35 -25.58 13.50
CA ALA A 453 -28.52 -26.51 14.27
C ALA A 453 -29.11 -27.93 14.32
N GLU A 454 -30.43 -28.07 14.39
CA GLU A 454 -31.10 -29.37 14.42
C GLU A 454 -31.17 -30.03 13.03
N ASN A 455 -31.28 -29.22 11.97
CA ASN A 455 -31.57 -29.71 10.62
C ASN A 455 -30.43 -29.53 9.60
N CYS A 456 -29.30 -28.92 9.95
CA CYS A 456 -28.15 -28.79 9.04
C CYS A 456 -27.61 -30.17 8.68
N SER A 457 -27.66 -30.48 7.38
CA SER A 457 -27.26 -31.77 6.83
C SER A 457 -25.86 -31.74 6.23
N THR A 458 -25.44 -30.59 5.69
CA THR A 458 -24.15 -30.41 5.01
C THR A 458 -23.78 -28.92 4.99
N THR A 459 -22.48 -28.63 4.91
CA THR A 459 -21.97 -27.26 4.79
C THR A 459 -20.98 -27.16 3.63
N ILE A 460 -21.12 -26.13 2.79
CA ILE A 460 -20.10 -25.78 1.80
C ILE A 460 -19.18 -24.72 2.39
N VAL A 461 -17.91 -25.07 2.64
CA VAL A 461 -16.89 -24.17 3.19
C VAL A 461 -16.00 -23.63 2.08
N ILE A 462 -15.92 -22.30 1.97
CA ILE A 462 -15.07 -21.57 1.05
C ILE A 462 -13.94 -20.92 1.84
N SER A 463 -12.69 -21.27 1.54
CA SER A 463 -11.53 -20.82 2.30
C SER A 463 -10.49 -20.13 1.41
N THR A 464 -9.91 -19.05 1.92
CA THR A 464 -8.67 -18.46 1.40
C THR A 464 -7.85 -17.79 2.52
N LEU A 465 -6.65 -17.30 2.22
CA LEU A 465 -5.72 -16.70 3.18
C LEU A 465 -5.70 -15.18 3.04
N PHE A 466 -5.86 -14.43 4.15
CA PHE A 466 -5.99 -12.96 4.16
C PHE A 466 -4.87 -12.24 4.92
N HIS A 467 -4.64 -10.99 4.53
CA HIS A 467 -4.03 -9.97 5.38
C HIS A 467 -5.07 -9.28 6.27
N LYS A 468 -4.80 -9.14 7.57
CA LYS A 468 -5.61 -8.29 8.46
C LYS A 468 -5.22 -6.82 8.24
N GLY A 469 -6.18 -5.98 7.87
CA GLY A 469 -6.02 -4.52 7.81
C GLY A 469 -5.85 -3.92 6.41
N THR A 470 -5.84 -4.72 5.36
CA THR A 470 -6.11 -4.25 3.99
C THR A 470 -7.55 -4.63 3.65
N GLU A 471 -8.40 -3.64 3.36
CA GLU A 471 -9.74 -3.86 2.79
C GLU A 471 -9.61 -4.85 1.64
N ASN A 472 -10.03 -6.11 1.84
CA ASN A 472 -9.56 -7.17 0.96
C ASN A 472 -10.58 -7.47 -0.17
N PRO A 473 -10.25 -7.15 -1.44
CA PRO A 473 -10.69 -7.88 -2.62
C PRO A 473 -11.28 -9.28 -2.49
N GLU A 474 -10.54 -10.12 -1.77
CA GLU A 474 -10.75 -11.55 -1.68
C GLU A 474 -11.97 -11.86 -0.79
N MET A 475 -12.33 -10.97 0.14
CA MET A 475 -13.48 -11.16 1.03
C MET A 475 -14.77 -10.89 0.24
N THR A 476 -14.77 -9.84 -0.59
CA THR A 476 -15.87 -9.58 -1.54
C THR A 476 -16.05 -10.77 -2.47
N ALA A 477 -14.96 -11.30 -3.03
CA ALA A 477 -15.03 -12.49 -3.88
C ALA A 477 -15.57 -13.73 -3.14
N LEU A 478 -15.14 -13.99 -1.89
CA LEU A 478 -15.69 -15.07 -1.08
C LEU A 478 -17.19 -14.91 -0.80
N LEU A 479 -17.64 -13.71 -0.47
CA LEU A 479 -19.05 -13.42 -0.21
C LEU A 479 -19.88 -13.54 -1.49
N GLN A 480 -19.35 -13.11 -2.64
CA GLN A 480 -19.95 -13.33 -3.95
C GLN A 480 -20.09 -14.82 -4.30
N PHE A 481 -19.10 -15.65 -3.95
CA PHE A 481 -19.20 -17.10 -4.12
C PHE A 481 -20.24 -17.70 -3.18
N ALA A 482 -20.24 -17.30 -1.90
CA ALA A 482 -21.21 -17.78 -0.93
C ALA A 482 -22.64 -17.41 -1.32
N ASP A 483 -22.86 -16.19 -1.82
CA ASP A 483 -24.17 -15.72 -2.29
C ASP A 483 -24.70 -16.57 -3.45
N VAL A 484 -23.88 -16.78 -4.46
CA VAL A 484 -24.26 -17.54 -5.66
C VAL A 484 -24.41 -19.05 -5.39
N LEU A 485 -23.69 -19.59 -4.41
CA LEU A 485 -23.84 -20.96 -3.95
C LEU A 485 -25.05 -21.15 -3.03
N ASN A 486 -25.56 -20.09 -2.40
CA ASN A 486 -26.72 -20.14 -1.52
C ASN A 486 -28.05 -20.18 -2.30
N THR A 487 -28.24 -21.23 -3.10
CA THR A 487 -29.39 -21.39 -4.01
C THR A 487 -30.74 -21.52 -3.33
N GLU A 488 -30.76 -21.83 -2.03
CA GLU A 488 -31.98 -22.02 -1.23
C GLU A 488 -32.39 -20.80 -0.42
N HIS A 489 -31.61 -19.72 -0.44
CA HIS A 489 -31.71 -18.66 0.56
C HIS A 489 -31.67 -19.24 1.98
N SER A 490 -30.73 -20.15 2.25
CA SER A 490 -30.41 -20.60 3.60
C SER A 490 -30.42 -19.38 4.53
N PRO A 491 -31.10 -19.42 5.69
CA PRO A 491 -31.34 -18.22 6.49
C PRO A 491 -30.03 -17.59 6.97
N ALA A 492 -28.94 -18.36 7.01
CA ALA A 492 -27.65 -17.91 7.47
C ALA A 492 -26.47 -18.41 6.61
N ILE A 493 -25.38 -17.66 6.67
CA ILE A 493 -24.04 -17.97 6.17
C ILE A 493 -23.08 -17.80 7.34
N MET A 494 -22.15 -18.73 7.50
CA MET A 494 -21.21 -18.77 8.62
C MET A 494 -19.90 -18.08 8.26
N CYS A 495 -19.42 -17.19 9.11
CA CYS A 495 -18.01 -16.80 9.11
C CYS A 495 -17.28 -17.67 10.14
N VAL A 496 -16.66 -18.74 9.65
CA VAL A 496 -16.03 -19.79 10.48
C VAL A 496 -14.91 -19.20 11.33
N THR A 497 -14.15 -18.28 10.75
CA THR A 497 -13.00 -17.65 11.42
C THR A 497 -13.39 -16.83 12.63
N ASN A 498 -14.58 -16.23 12.62
CA ASN A 498 -15.04 -15.34 13.69
C ASN A 498 -16.13 -15.97 14.56
N GLY A 499 -16.61 -17.18 14.22
CA GLY A 499 -17.72 -17.83 14.91
C GLY A 499 -19.00 -17.01 14.83
N THR A 500 -19.32 -16.43 13.67
CA THR A 500 -20.50 -15.56 13.51
C THR A 500 -21.45 -16.04 12.41
N LEU A 501 -22.76 -15.91 12.65
CA LEU A 501 -23.83 -16.16 11.69
C LEU A 501 -24.29 -14.85 11.03
N LEU A 502 -24.32 -14.85 9.70
CA LEU A 502 -24.65 -13.74 8.81
C LEU A 502 -25.93 -14.07 8.05
N SER A 503 -26.88 -13.16 7.87
CA SER A 503 -28.07 -13.51 7.10
C SER A 503 -27.72 -13.60 5.62
N SER A 504 -28.41 -14.46 4.87
CA SER A 504 -28.17 -14.60 3.42
C SER A 504 -28.44 -13.30 2.65
N ALA A 505 -29.50 -12.58 3.04
CA ALA A 505 -29.80 -11.26 2.50
C ALA A 505 -28.63 -10.28 2.70
N TRP A 506 -27.96 -10.32 3.85
CA TRP A 506 -26.82 -9.46 4.12
C TRP A 506 -25.61 -9.80 3.26
N VAL A 507 -25.31 -11.08 3.09
CA VAL A 507 -24.23 -11.52 2.18
C VAL A 507 -24.52 -11.12 0.74
N HIS A 508 -25.78 -11.17 0.30
CA HIS A 508 -26.21 -10.71 -1.01
C HIS A 508 -25.88 -9.23 -1.25
N PHE A 509 -26.24 -8.33 -0.31
CA PHE A 509 -25.90 -6.90 -0.43
C PHE A 509 -24.38 -6.67 -0.48
N HIS A 510 -23.58 -7.42 0.28
CA HIS A 510 -22.12 -7.34 0.20
C HIS A 510 -21.56 -7.85 -1.13
N ALA A 511 -22.11 -8.93 -1.65
CA ALA A 511 -21.72 -9.52 -2.92
C ALA A 511 -21.97 -8.55 -4.10
N GLU A 512 -23.04 -7.77 -4.03
CA GLU A 512 -23.36 -6.72 -5.01
C GLU A 512 -22.53 -5.44 -4.83
N GLY A 513 -21.64 -5.37 -3.83
CA GLY A 513 -20.83 -4.18 -3.54
C GLY A 513 -21.63 -3.02 -2.91
N ARG A 514 -22.83 -3.32 -2.42
CA ARG A 514 -23.82 -2.35 -1.90
C ARG A 514 -23.54 -1.98 -0.44
N LEU A 515 -22.81 -2.83 0.26
CA LEU A 515 -22.35 -2.62 1.63
C LEU A 515 -20.82 -2.80 1.73
N PRO A 516 -20.12 -1.96 2.51
CA PRO A 516 -18.68 -2.07 2.74
C PRO A 516 -18.38 -3.30 3.60
N LEU A 517 -17.33 -4.07 3.26
CA LEU A 517 -16.90 -5.30 3.95
C LEU A 517 -16.88 -5.16 5.49
N PHE A 518 -17.05 -6.28 6.20
CA PHE A 518 -16.95 -6.37 7.65
C PHE A 518 -15.62 -5.78 8.17
N ASP A 519 -15.57 -4.48 8.41
CA ASP A 519 -14.40 -3.85 8.98
C ASP A 519 -14.31 -4.22 10.45
N LYS A 520 -13.30 -5.02 10.78
CA LYS A 520 -13.03 -5.41 12.17
C LYS A 520 -12.41 -4.27 13.01
N TYR A 521 -12.36 -3.03 12.50
CA TYR A 521 -11.94 -1.88 13.29
C TYR A 521 -12.83 -0.64 13.09
N LEU A 522 -13.32 -0.18 14.24
CA LEU A 522 -13.94 1.11 14.60
C LEU A 522 -15.43 1.34 14.34
N TYR A 523 -16.02 0.96 13.22
CA TYR A 523 -17.49 1.06 13.04
C TYR A 523 -17.98 0.16 11.90
N GLY A 524 -18.61 -0.96 12.22
CA GLY A 524 -19.28 -1.77 11.19
C GLY A 524 -20.55 -1.06 10.72
N VAL A 525 -20.91 -1.11 9.43
CA VAL A 525 -22.23 -0.69 8.96
C VAL A 525 -23.14 -1.91 8.90
N HIS A 526 -24.21 -1.91 9.67
CA HIS A 526 -25.14 -3.03 9.83
C HIS A 526 -26.51 -2.67 9.30
N LEU A 527 -27.17 -3.64 8.68
CA LEU A 527 -28.55 -3.55 8.23
C LEU A 527 -29.44 -4.34 9.21
N TYR A 528 -30.60 -3.78 9.54
CA TYR A 528 -31.64 -4.37 10.39
C TYR A 528 -33.00 -4.26 9.67
N PRO A 529 -33.99 -5.14 9.92
CA PRO A 529 -35.36 -4.89 9.53
C PRO A 529 -35.82 -3.63 10.24
N SER A 530 -36.53 -2.77 9.51
CA SER A 530 -37.02 -1.57 10.13
C SER A 530 -38.04 -1.94 11.21
N ILE A 531 -37.79 -1.47 12.43
CA ILE A 531 -38.74 -1.63 13.53
C ILE A 531 -40.05 -0.87 13.32
N TYR A 532 -40.12 -0.05 12.26
CA TYR A 532 -41.31 0.69 11.86
C TYR A 532 -42.09 0.00 10.73
N ASP A 533 -41.40 -0.75 9.88
CA ASP A 533 -41.97 -1.39 8.69
C ASP A 533 -41.15 -2.63 8.32
N GLU A 534 -41.75 -3.82 8.45
CA GLU A 534 -41.12 -5.10 8.13
C GLU A 534 -40.71 -5.23 6.64
N SER A 535 -41.20 -4.35 5.77
CA SER A 535 -40.82 -4.29 4.35
C SER A 535 -39.64 -3.36 4.05
N LYS A 536 -39.07 -2.73 5.07
CA LYS A 536 -37.98 -1.75 4.96
C LYS A 536 -36.82 -2.10 5.87
N TYR A 537 -35.73 -1.35 5.73
CA TYR A 537 -34.51 -1.57 6.49
C TYR A 537 -34.12 -0.36 7.35
N ASP A 538 -33.41 -0.62 8.42
CA ASP A 538 -32.66 0.38 9.17
C ASP A 538 -31.16 0.09 8.97
N ILE A 539 -30.36 1.07 8.57
CA ILE A 539 -28.90 0.95 8.54
C ILE A 539 -28.34 1.62 9.78
N MET A 540 -27.48 0.93 10.52
CA MET A 540 -26.83 1.46 11.71
C MET A 540 -25.34 1.16 11.74
N THR A 541 -24.52 2.12 12.15
CA THR A 541 -23.12 1.81 12.50
C THR A 541 -23.06 1.08 13.84
N THR A 542 -22.22 0.06 14.02
CA THR A 542 -21.94 -0.51 15.35
C THR A 542 -20.47 -0.33 15.68
N GLY A 543 -20.15 -0.01 16.94
CA GLY A 543 -18.76 0.09 17.41
C GLY A 543 -18.26 1.52 17.63
N LEU A 544 -19.03 2.54 17.22
CA LEU A 544 -18.76 3.95 17.56
C LEU A 544 -18.76 4.18 19.09
N ALA A 545 -19.50 3.36 19.84
CA ALA A 545 -19.54 3.36 21.30
C ALA A 545 -18.19 3.09 21.98
N GLN A 546 -17.30 2.33 21.33
CA GLN A 546 -15.96 2.07 21.88
C GLN A 546 -15.04 3.30 21.80
N GLN A 547 -15.46 4.38 21.11
CA GLN A 547 -14.82 5.69 21.06
C GLN A 547 -15.65 6.82 21.68
N ALA A 548 -16.53 6.49 22.64
CA ALA A 548 -17.41 7.45 23.31
C ALA A 548 -18.42 8.17 22.37
N CYS A 549 -18.69 7.63 21.18
CA CYS A 549 -19.69 8.13 20.24
C CYS A 549 -20.94 7.23 20.21
N ARG A 550 -22.11 7.75 19.80
CA ARG A 550 -23.32 6.91 19.61
C ARG A 550 -23.33 6.34 18.20
N ASP A 551 -23.90 5.15 18.07
CA ASP A 551 -24.19 4.52 16.79
C ASP A 551 -25.11 5.43 15.94
N LEU A 552 -24.75 5.66 14.68
CA LEU A 552 -25.57 6.37 13.69
C LEU A 552 -26.60 5.41 13.13
N THR A 553 -27.86 5.83 13.00
CA THR A 553 -28.92 5.01 12.41
C THR A 553 -29.71 5.80 11.38
N VAL A 554 -29.96 5.20 10.21
CA VAL A 554 -30.95 5.63 9.22
C VAL A 554 -32.05 4.58 9.23
N VAL A 555 -33.31 5.00 9.42
CA VAL A 555 -34.44 4.07 9.59
C VAL A 555 -35.39 4.10 8.41
N GLY A 556 -36.02 2.96 8.11
CA GLY A 556 -37.11 2.84 7.15
C GLY A 556 -36.72 3.17 5.72
N ILE A 557 -35.57 2.67 5.27
CA ILE A 557 -35.11 2.79 3.89
C ILE A 557 -35.65 1.63 3.04
N ASP A 558 -35.94 1.94 1.79
CA ASP A 558 -36.33 0.95 0.80
C ASP A 558 -35.08 0.22 0.28
N ASP A 559 -35.25 -1.01 -0.23
CA ASP A 559 -34.17 -1.84 -0.77
C ASP A 559 -33.28 -1.09 -1.77
N GLU A 560 -33.87 -0.28 -2.65
CA GLU A 560 -33.17 0.50 -3.68
C GLU A 560 -32.30 1.64 -3.13
N ASP A 561 -32.49 2.01 -1.86
CA ASP A 561 -31.81 3.12 -1.21
C ASP A 561 -30.72 2.68 -0.23
N VAL A 562 -30.56 1.36 -0.02
CA VAL A 562 -29.57 0.78 0.90
C VAL A 562 -28.15 1.26 0.58
N ASP A 563 -27.75 1.24 -0.68
CA ASP A 563 -26.37 1.50 -1.13
C ASP A 563 -25.99 2.95 -0.90
N PHE A 564 -26.90 3.83 -1.34
CA PHE A 564 -26.75 5.26 -1.15
C PHE A 564 -26.70 5.60 0.33
N SER A 565 -27.59 5.00 1.12
CA SER A 565 -27.70 5.26 2.55
C SER A 565 -26.48 4.75 3.32
N ALA A 566 -26.00 3.54 3.00
CA ALA A 566 -24.80 2.95 3.60
C ALA A 566 -23.54 3.74 3.25
N CYS A 567 -23.40 4.15 1.99
CA CYS A 567 -22.26 4.96 1.53
C CYS A 567 -22.20 6.31 2.27
N VAL A 568 -23.34 6.98 2.42
CA VAL A 568 -23.42 8.25 3.16
C VAL A 568 -23.11 8.05 4.64
N LEU A 569 -23.68 7.01 5.26
CA LEU A 569 -23.45 6.71 6.67
C LEU A 569 -21.97 6.39 6.96
N ARG A 570 -21.32 5.61 6.08
CA ARG A 570 -19.88 5.29 6.14
C ARG A 570 -19.04 6.56 6.08
N GLN A 571 -19.27 7.43 5.10
CA GLN A 571 -18.48 8.67 4.95
C GLN A 571 -18.62 9.59 6.17
N ILE A 572 -19.80 9.61 6.82
CA ILE A 572 -20.01 10.33 8.07
C ILE A 572 -19.21 9.68 9.21
N ALA A 573 -19.19 8.35 9.29
CA ALA A 573 -18.46 7.62 10.31
C ALA A 573 -16.93 7.70 10.13
N ASP A 574 -16.41 7.56 8.90
CA ASP A 574 -15.00 7.77 8.53
C ASP A 574 -14.52 9.16 8.97
N LEU A 575 -15.35 10.17 8.77
CA LEU A 575 -15.06 11.53 9.21
C LEU A 575 -14.98 11.63 10.73
N ILE A 576 -15.92 11.00 11.46
CA ILE A 576 -15.94 10.99 12.94
C ILE A 576 -14.72 10.25 13.52
N CYS A 577 -14.24 9.21 12.87
CA CYS A 577 -13.12 8.40 13.34
C CYS A 577 -11.74 8.87 12.86
N GLY A 578 -11.68 9.75 11.84
CA GLY A 578 -10.45 10.42 11.41
C GLY A 578 -9.86 11.41 12.43
N PHE A 579 -10.52 11.64 13.57
CA PHE A 579 -10.04 12.51 14.65
C PHE A 579 -9.15 11.73 15.64
N THR A 580 -7.87 12.07 15.74
CA THR A 580 -6.85 11.30 16.47
C THR A 580 -6.85 11.45 18.00
N GLU A 581 -7.62 12.37 18.59
CA GLU A 581 -7.76 12.47 20.05
C GLU A 581 -9.17 12.97 20.47
N LEU A 582 -10.07 12.05 20.81
CA LEU A 582 -11.16 12.33 21.76
C LEU A 582 -10.65 11.98 23.16
N ARG A 583 -9.95 12.91 23.85
CA ARG A 583 -9.43 12.61 25.20
C ARG A 583 -10.57 12.38 26.20
N ASP A 584 -10.40 11.35 27.03
CA ASP A 584 -11.30 10.91 28.12
C ASP A 584 -11.56 11.97 29.22
N GLU A 585 -10.76 13.04 29.29
CA GLU A 585 -10.94 14.09 30.29
C GLU A 585 -11.96 15.14 29.81
N GLY A 586 -13.25 14.77 29.87
CA GLY A 586 -14.36 15.72 29.73
C GLY A 586 -15.49 15.30 28.79
N CYS A 587 -15.38 14.15 28.10
CA CYS A 587 -16.45 13.66 27.22
C CYS A 587 -17.52 12.89 28.00
N THR A 588 -18.52 13.61 28.54
CA THR A 588 -19.75 13.02 29.10
C THR A 588 -20.97 13.38 28.25
N THR A 589 -20.97 13.01 26.97
CA THR A 589 -22.05 13.40 26.04
C THR A 589 -22.24 12.39 24.91
N GLY A 590 -23.49 12.01 24.64
CA GLY A 590 -23.87 11.28 23.43
C GLY A 590 -24.18 12.23 22.29
N PHE A 591 -23.98 11.78 21.05
CA PHE A 591 -24.29 12.52 19.83
C PHE A 591 -25.74 12.27 19.38
N GLY A 592 -26.41 13.30 18.86
CA GLY A 592 -27.72 13.20 18.23
C GLY A 592 -27.91 14.30 17.17
N VAL A 593 -28.52 13.94 16.04
CA VAL A 593 -28.87 14.87 14.95
C VAL A 593 -30.30 15.35 15.19
N VAL A 594 -30.52 16.66 15.29
CA VAL A 594 -31.86 17.25 15.49
C VAL A 594 -32.19 18.20 14.35
N TYR A 595 -33.41 18.08 13.82
CA TYR A 595 -33.97 18.98 12.81
C TYR A 595 -34.55 20.25 13.44
N ASN A 596 -34.29 21.41 12.83
CA ASN A 596 -35.03 22.65 13.07
C ASN A 596 -35.73 23.07 11.76
N GLU A 597 -37.02 23.47 11.85
CA GLU A 597 -37.86 23.89 10.72
C GLU A 597 -37.26 25.05 9.91
N GLU A 598 -36.32 25.80 10.47
CA GLU A 598 -35.55 26.84 9.79
C GLU A 598 -34.19 26.32 9.25
N SER A 599 -34.25 25.35 8.34
CA SER A 599 -33.25 25.09 7.26
C SER A 599 -31.78 24.81 7.60
N GLU A 600 -31.42 24.36 8.82
CA GLU A 600 -30.05 23.88 9.10
C GLU A 600 -30.07 22.58 9.90
N VAL A 601 -29.21 21.63 9.52
CA VAL A 601 -28.85 20.47 10.36
C VAL A 601 -27.96 21.00 11.48
N GLN A 602 -28.39 20.86 12.74
CA GLN A 602 -27.59 21.24 13.91
C GLN A 602 -27.13 19.99 14.67
N PHE A 603 -25.82 19.91 14.89
CA PHE A 603 -25.24 18.97 15.85
C PHE A 603 -25.45 19.54 17.26
N SER A 604 -26.23 18.85 18.10
CA SER A 604 -26.47 19.29 19.47
C SER A 604 -25.91 18.29 20.49
N TRP A 605 -25.30 18.83 21.54
CA TRP A 605 -24.64 18.07 22.60
C TRP A 605 -25.59 17.88 23.78
N LEU A 606 -25.93 16.64 24.13
CA LEU A 606 -26.78 16.33 25.29
C LEU A 606 -25.95 15.76 26.46
N PRO A 607 -26.08 16.31 27.68
CA PRO A 607 -25.42 15.76 28.87
C PRO A 607 -25.87 14.32 29.17
N MET A 608 -24.93 13.46 29.58
CA MET A 608 -25.21 12.03 29.87
C MET A 608 -26.35 11.82 30.88
N GLU A 609 -26.54 12.76 31.80
CA GLU A 609 -27.62 12.78 32.82
C GLU A 609 -29.05 12.82 32.22
N LYS A 610 -29.18 13.29 30.97
CA LYS A 610 -30.44 13.31 30.21
C LYS A 610 -30.53 12.19 29.17
N ALA A 611 -29.39 11.55 28.88
CA ALA A 611 -29.27 10.47 27.91
C ALA A 611 -29.33 9.12 28.66
N TYR A 612 -30.54 8.68 29.02
CA TYR A 612 -30.72 7.46 29.79
C TYR A 612 -30.34 6.18 29.01
N PRO A 613 -29.68 5.18 29.64
CA PRO A 613 -29.25 3.93 28.98
C PRO A 613 -30.38 2.92 28.69
N ASP A 614 -31.53 3.00 29.38
CA ASP A 614 -32.47 1.87 29.47
C ASP A 614 -33.93 2.15 29.04
N ASN A 615 -34.25 3.30 28.43
CA ASN A 615 -35.62 3.59 27.98
C ASN A 615 -35.77 3.48 26.46
N PHE A 616 -36.08 2.27 25.99
CA PHE A 616 -36.71 1.98 24.69
C PHE A 616 -38.15 2.52 24.57
N THR A 617 -38.52 3.60 25.27
CA THR A 617 -39.79 4.29 25.03
C THR A 617 -39.52 5.42 24.04
N ARG A 618 -39.46 5.05 22.76
CA ARG A 618 -39.38 5.98 21.64
C ARG A 618 -40.61 6.89 21.66
N SER A 619 -40.39 8.18 21.83
CA SER A 619 -41.36 9.17 21.36
C SER A 619 -41.06 9.43 19.89
N ASP A 620 -42.09 9.64 19.06
CA ASP A 620 -41.97 9.84 17.60
C ASP A 620 -41.06 11.03 17.19
N ASN A 621 -40.54 11.80 18.15
CA ASN A 621 -39.76 13.01 17.94
C ASN A 621 -38.24 12.87 18.17
N ASP A 622 -37.74 11.69 18.57
CA ASP A 622 -36.32 11.49 18.92
C ASP A 622 -35.48 10.85 17.80
N LEU A 623 -36.00 10.75 16.57
CA LEU A 623 -35.31 10.16 15.42
C LEU A 623 -34.56 11.21 14.61
N ALA A 624 -33.26 10.97 14.45
CA ALA A 624 -32.41 11.66 13.49
C ALA A 624 -32.73 11.21 12.07
N VAL A 625 -33.06 12.14 11.16
CA VAL A 625 -33.01 11.88 9.72
C VAL A 625 -31.96 12.80 9.10
N PRO A 626 -30.89 12.27 8.50
CA PRO A 626 -29.88 13.11 7.87
C PRO A 626 -30.47 13.80 6.64
N LEU A 627 -30.29 15.11 6.56
CA LEU A 627 -30.68 15.96 5.45
C LEU A 627 -29.45 16.33 4.64
N LEU A 628 -29.49 16.03 3.34
CA LEU A 628 -28.39 16.33 2.41
C LEU A 628 -28.65 17.66 1.70
N TYR A 629 -27.68 18.57 1.75
CA TYR A 629 -27.70 19.82 0.98
C TYR A 629 -26.69 19.72 -0.16
N LEU A 630 -27.17 19.85 -1.41
CA LEU A 630 -26.35 19.81 -2.61
C LEU A 630 -25.93 21.22 -3.01
N SER A 631 -24.69 21.36 -3.51
CA SER A 631 -24.08 22.67 -3.75
C SER A 631 -24.84 23.49 -4.81
N ALA A 632 -24.79 24.81 -4.61
CA ALA A 632 -25.75 25.77 -5.12
C ALA A 632 -25.49 26.20 -6.57
N ASP A 633 -25.97 25.44 -7.55
CA ASP A 633 -26.14 25.95 -8.92
C ASP A 633 -27.54 25.72 -9.52
N ASP A 634 -28.39 24.86 -8.93
CA ASP A 634 -29.81 24.71 -9.32
C ASP A 634 -30.75 25.29 -8.26
N VAL A 635 -31.50 26.32 -8.65
CA VAL A 635 -32.31 27.20 -7.78
C VAL A 635 -33.44 26.46 -7.03
N ASP A 636 -33.78 25.23 -7.44
CA ASP A 636 -34.81 24.39 -6.80
C ASP A 636 -34.29 23.47 -5.68
N MET A 637 -32.97 23.41 -5.43
CA MET A 637 -32.36 22.47 -4.46
C MET A 637 -32.10 23.06 -3.05
N LYS A 638 -32.70 24.21 -2.72
CA LYS A 638 -32.64 24.80 -1.36
C LYS A 638 -33.47 24.06 -0.30
N ARG A 639 -34.31 23.11 -0.71
CA ARG A 639 -34.98 22.20 0.23
C ARG A 639 -34.00 21.09 0.54
N GLY A 640 -33.63 20.94 1.81
CA GLY A 640 -32.98 19.69 2.23
C GLY A 640 -33.92 18.52 1.90
N TYR A 641 -33.35 17.44 1.38
CA TYR A 641 -34.05 16.18 1.17
C TYR A 641 -33.75 15.22 2.32
N LEU A 642 -34.74 14.46 2.77
CA LEU A 642 -34.47 13.24 3.54
C LEU A 642 -33.63 12.30 2.65
N LEU A 643 -32.73 11.51 3.25
CA LEU A 643 -31.84 10.61 2.50
C LEU A 643 -32.59 9.69 1.51
N ASN A 644 -33.75 9.19 1.93
CA ASN A 644 -34.68 8.36 1.14
C ASN A 644 -35.55 9.17 0.16
N GLU A 645 -35.49 10.50 0.19
CA GLU A 645 -36.23 11.38 -0.73
C GLU A 645 -35.30 12.05 -1.76
N VAL A 646 -34.00 11.75 -1.76
CA VAL A 646 -33.03 12.31 -2.72
C VAL A 646 -33.32 11.76 -4.12
N PRO A 647 -33.65 12.63 -5.12
CA PRO A 647 -33.93 12.18 -6.48
C PRO A 647 -32.72 11.49 -7.12
N GLU A 648 -32.96 10.41 -7.87
CA GLU A 648 -31.91 9.59 -8.48
C GLU A 648 -30.92 10.40 -9.34
N GLU A 649 -31.41 11.37 -10.12
CA GLU A 649 -30.61 12.27 -10.97
C GLU A 649 -29.64 13.15 -10.18
N ALA A 650 -29.92 13.38 -8.90
CA ALA A 650 -29.11 14.18 -8.00
C ALA A 650 -28.03 13.35 -7.29
N ARG A 651 -28.24 12.03 -7.11
CA ARG A 651 -27.32 11.13 -6.40
C ARG A 651 -25.93 11.05 -7.03
N GLN A 652 -25.84 11.19 -8.35
CA GLN A 652 -24.56 11.14 -9.09
C GLN A 652 -23.74 12.44 -9.06
N LYS A 653 -24.34 13.55 -8.63
CA LYS A 653 -23.68 14.87 -8.56
C LYS A 653 -23.12 15.20 -7.18
N ILE A 654 -23.26 14.28 -6.24
CA ILE A 654 -22.91 14.52 -4.84
C ILE A 654 -21.42 14.26 -4.65
N ASP A 655 -20.61 15.30 -4.86
CA ASP A 655 -19.20 15.30 -4.46
C ASP A 655 -19.07 15.80 -3.01
N PHE A 656 -18.98 14.85 -2.07
CA PHE A 656 -18.91 15.14 -0.64
C PHE A 656 -17.56 15.75 -0.23
N ARG A 657 -16.47 15.50 -0.99
CA ARG A 657 -15.14 16.04 -0.66
C ARG A 657 -15.11 17.56 -0.77
N ASP A 658 -15.81 18.13 -1.75
CA ASP A 658 -15.85 19.58 -1.94
C ASP A 658 -16.96 20.27 -1.12
N SER A 659 -18.06 19.58 -0.85
CA SER A 659 -19.13 20.12 0.02
C SER A 659 -18.67 20.24 1.49
N LEU A 660 -17.86 19.30 2.00
CA LEU A 660 -17.40 19.29 3.40
C LEU A 660 -16.18 20.19 3.66
N LYS A 661 -15.34 20.49 2.66
CA LYS A 661 -14.28 21.51 2.78
C LYS A 661 -14.84 22.91 3.08
N SER A 662 -16.10 23.17 2.75
CA SER A 662 -16.73 24.49 2.93
C SER A 662 -17.40 24.70 4.31
N LEU A 663 -17.55 23.64 5.12
CA LEU A 663 -18.42 23.65 6.29
C LEU A 663 -17.64 23.71 7.62
N ARG A 664 -17.33 24.92 8.06
CA ARG A 664 -17.26 25.41 9.47
C ARG A 664 -16.33 24.72 10.51
N ILE A 665 -15.67 23.59 10.24
CA ILE A 665 -14.91 22.83 11.26
C ILE A 665 -13.53 23.45 11.56
N GLU A 666 -12.78 23.90 10.55
CA GLU A 666 -11.46 24.56 10.76
C GLU A 666 -11.56 25.85 11.59
N ALA A 667 -12.64 26.63 11.40
CA ALA A 667 -12.86 27.87 12.16
C ALA A 667 -13.12 27.62 13.65
N VAL A 668 -13.77 26.51 14.01
CA VAL A 668 -14.06 26.14 15.42
C VAL A 668 -12.79 25.66 16.12
N LEU A 669 -11.94 24.89 15.43
CA LEU A 669 -10.65 24.43 15.96
C LEU A 669 -9.66 25.60 16.14
N SER A 670 -9.62 26.51 15.16
CA SER A 670 -8.83 27.75 15.22
C SER A 670 -9.18 28.60 16.46
N GLN A 671 -10.47 28.80 16.76
CA GLN A 671 -10.90 29.59 17.91
C GLN A 671 -10.67 28.90 19.26
N ARG A 672 -10.80 27.57 19.31
CA ARG A 672 -10.67 26.79 20.54
C ARG A 672 -9.21 26.62 21.00
N ASN A 673 -8.27 26.58 20.06
CA ASN A 673 -6.84 26.40 20.34
C ASN A 673 -6.10 27.73 20.63
N LEU A 674 -6.71 28.86 20.27
CA LEU A 674 -6.12 30.18 20.41
C LEU A 674 -5.73 30.56 21.86
N PRO A 675 -6.51 30.25 22.92
CA PRO A 675 -6.10 30.50 24.31
C PRO A 675 -4.85 29.71 24.73
N PHE A 676 -4.69 28.47 24.25
CA PHE A 676 -3.53 27.63 24.55
C PHE A 676 -2.28 28.13 23.85
N ALA A 677 -2.43 28.66 22.63
CA ALA A 677 -1.36 29.37 21.94
C ALA A 677 -0.88 30.55 22.77
N PHE A 678 -1.79 31.38 23.29
CA PHE A 678 -1.40 32.50 24.16
C PHE A 678 -0.64 32.08 25.42
N ASP A 679 -1.00 30.95 26.03
CA ASP A 679 -0.29 30.46 27.21
C ASP A 679 1.11 29.93 26.86
N ALA A 680 1.28 29.30 25.70
CA ALA A 680 2.59 28.93 25.16
C ALA A 680 3.44 30.19 24.85
N LEU A 681 2.83 31.21 24.24
CA LEU A 681 3.48 32.46 23.88
C LEU A 681 3.97 33.27 25.08
N ARG A 682 3.23 33.28 26.20
CA ARG A 682 3.67 33.92 27.47
C ARG A 682 4.96 33.33 28.03
N ARG A 683 5.31 32.08 27.67
CA ARG A 683 6.47 31.34 28.19
C ARG A 683 7.73 31.51 27.33
N LEU A 684 7.62 32.10 26.15
CA LEU A 684 8.72 32.41 25.24
C LEU A 684 9.24 33.84 25.52
N GLU A 685 10.02 34.02 26.60
CA GLU A 685 10.62 35.33 26.93
C GLU A 685 11.55 35.84 25.81
N ASP A 686 11.55 37.15 25.56
CA ASP A 686 12.38 37.89 24.58
C ASP A 686 12.17 37.60 23.08
N SER A 687 11.06 36.96 22.70
CA SER A 687 10.75 36.64 21.28
C SER A 687 9.85 37.71 20.64
N THR A 688 10.19 38.14 19.42
CA THR A 688 9.27 38.92 18.58
C THR A 688 8.47 37.91 17.77
N LEU A 689 7.19 37.74 18.14
CA LEU A 689 6.32 36.76 17.50
C LEU A 689 5.42 37.47 16.50
N GLU A 690 5.43 37.00 15.26
CA GLU A 690 4.56 37.51 14.20
C GLU A 690 3.39 36.55 14.03
N ILE A 691 2.16 37.03 14.29
CA ILE A 691 0.95 36.25 14.04
C ILE A 691 0.24 36.86 12.85
N ALA A 692 0.11 36.11 11.77
CA ALA A 692 -0.80 36.47 10.69
C ALA A 692 -2.18 35.91 11.03
N VAL A 693 -3.18 36.79 11.11
CA VAL A 693 -4.58 36.44 11.38
C VAL A 693 -5.47 36.85 10.23
N THR A 694 -6.42 36.00 9.88
CA THR A 694 -7.50 36.34 8.95
C THR A 694 -8.72 36.73 9.76
N VAL A 695 -9.27 37.92 9.55
CA VAL A 695 -10.43 38.44 10.29
C VAL A 695 -11.66 38.54 9.41
N ARG A 696 -12.85 38.55 10.02
CA ARG A 696 -14.08 38.77 9.26
C ARG A 696 -14.10 40.16 8.61
N PRO A 697 -14.60 40.27 7.36
CA PRO A 697 -14.78 41.56 6.70
C PRO A 697 -15.63 42.51 7.55
N GLY A 698 -15.09 43.70 7.86
CA GLY A 698 -15.75 44.72 8.69
C GLY A 698 -15.53 44.62 10.20
N ALA A 699 -14.73 43.66 10.69
CA ALA A 699 -14.41 43.52 12.12
C ALA A 699 -13.44 44.59 12.65
N VAL A 700 -12.70 45.28 11.77
CA VAL A 700 -11.78 46.37 12.13
C VAL A 700 -12.11 47.62 11.29
N GLU A 701 -12.48 48.71 11.94
CA GLU A 701 -12.50 50.04 11.31
C GLU A 701 -11.06 50.57 11.28
N VAL A 702 -10.38 50.42 10.14
CA VAL A 702 -9.07 51.03 9.91
C VAL A 702 -9.26 52.24 9.01
N ASP A 703 -8.72 53.40 9.40
CA ASP A 703 -8.60 54.58 8.53
C ASP A 703 -7.62 54.27 7.39
N LEU A 704 -8.09 53.56 6.36
CA LEU A 704 -7.38 53.35 5.11
C LEU A 704 -7.64 54.56 4.19
N LEU A 705 -6.63 54.98 3.42
CA LEU A 705 -6.83 56.02 2.39
C LEU A 705 -7.74 55.46 1.29
N GLU A 706 -8.55 56.33 0.67
CA GLU A 706 -9.73 56.02 -0.18
C GLU A 706 -9.55 55.01 -1.33
N ASP A 707 -8.34 54.53 -1.62
CA ASP A 707 -8.01 53.65 -2.76
C ASP A 707 -7.36 52.29 -2.37
N ASP A 708 -7.18 51.97 -1.08
CA ASP A 708 -6.65 50.66 -0.64
C ASP A 708 -7.77 49.73 -0.13
N GLU A 709 -7.95 48.57 -0.76
CA GLU A 709 -8.79 47.48 -0.21
C GLU A 709 -7.99 46.72 0.86
N PRO A 710 -8.52 46.53 2.08
CA PRO A 710 -7.83 45.75 3.10
C PRO A 710 -7.62 44.31 2.61
N THR A 711 -6.40 43.78 2.76
CA THR A 711 -6.15 42.35 2.66
C THR A 711 -6.90 41.62 3.77
N ASP A 712 -7.47 40.45 3.48
CA ASP A 712 -8.17 39.63 4.49
C ASP A 712 -7.21 39.14 5.61
N GLU A 713 -5.89 39.21 5.38
CA GLU A 713 -4.84 38.92 6.36
C GLU A 713 -4.30 40.19 7.03
N ILE A 714 -4.23 40.13 8.36
CA ILE A 714 -3.68 41.16 9.25
C ILE A 714 -2.50 40.55 10.00
N CYS A 715 -1.34 41.21 9.99
CA CYS A 715 -0.21 40.78 10.82
C CYS A 715 -0.23 41.50 12.17
N ILE A 716 -0.14 40.76 13.27
CA ILE A 716 -0.13 41.30 14.63
C ILE A 716 1.21 40.98 15.29
N LEU A 717 1.93 42.04 15.66
CA LEU A 717 3.20 42.01 16.36
C LEU A 717 3.00 42.32 17.84
N GLY A 718 3.12 41.29 18.67
CA GLY A 718 2.99 41.39 20.13
C GLY A 718 1.54 41.55 20.58
N MET A 719 1.07 40.58 21.37
CA MET A 719 -0.34 40.44 21.73
C MET A 719 -0.53 40.22 23.24
N SER A 720 -1.64 40.70 23.76
CA SER A 720 -2.17 40.36 25.07
C SER A 720 -3.58 39.78 24.93
N TYR A 721 -3.81 38.64 25.58
CA TYR A 721 -5.12 37.99 25.67
C TYR A 721 -5.79 38.34 27.01
N SER A 722 -7.04 38.80 26.94
CA SER A 722 -7.93 38.95 28.10
C SER A 722 -8.89 37.77 28.15
N GLU A 723 -8.68 36.90 29.14
CA GLU A 723 -9.56 35.75 29.40
C GLU A 723 -10.92 36.18 29.95
N GLU A 724 -10.99 37.31 30.67
CA GLU A 724 -12.26 37.84 31.19
C GLU A 724 -13.17 38.33 30.06
N ASP A 725 -12.60 38.94 29.01
CA ASP A 725 -13.37 39.56 27.93
C ASP A 725 -13.38 38.76 26.62
N TYR A 726 -12.65 37.65 26.54
CA TYR A 726 -12.42 36.87 25.30
C TYR A 726 -11.98 37.74 24.11
N THR A 727 -11.04 38.65 24.38
CA THR A 727 -10.48 39.54 23.37
C THR A 727 -8.97 39.43 23.29
N VAL A 728 -8.45 39.80 22.13
CA VAL A 728 -7.03 39.81 21.80
C VAL A 728 -6.66 41.24 21.44
N THR A 729 -5.67 41.81 22.14
CA THR A 729 -5.16 43.16 21.85
C THR A 729 -3.73 43.06 21.36
N GLY A 730 -3.39 43.65 20.23
CA GLY A 730 -2.02 43.64 19.74
C GLY A 730 -1.68 44.81 18.83
N ARG A 731 -0.38 44.98 18.57
CA ARG A 731 0.10 45.98 17.61
C ARG A 731 -0.02 45.40 16.21
N VAL A 732 -0.85 45.99 15.38
CA VAL A 732 -1.12 45.52 14.03
C VAL A 732 -0.18 46.19 13.03
N ILE A 733 0.37 45.40 12.10
CA ILE A 733 0.94 45.86 10.83
C ILE A 733 0.04 45.32 9.72
N ILE A 734 -0.55 46.24 8.96
CA ILE A 734 -1.28 45.91 7.75
C ILE A 734 -0.29 46.02 6.61
N GLU A 735 0.01 44.91 5.93
CA GLU A 735 0.86 44.92 4.74
C GLU A 735 -0.02 44.97 3.49
N SER A 736 -0.04 46.10 2.80
CA SER A 736 -0.64 46.19 1.46
C SER A 736 0.35 45.64 0.44
N GLU A 737 -0.04 44.60 -0.33
CA GLU A 737 0.77 44.05 -1.42
C GLU A 737 1.14 45.11 -2.48
N LEU A 738 0.33 46.16 -2.60
CA LEU A 738 0.49 47.22 -3.60
C LEU A 738 1.36 48.39 -3.12
N ALA A 739 1.56 48.56 -1.81
CA ALA A 739 2.31 49.67 -1.22
C ALA A 739 3.04 49.28 0.10
N PRO A 740 4.08 48.42 0.06
CA PRO A 740 4.76 47.87 1.24
C PRO A 740 5.50 48.90 2.13
N GLU A 741 5.58 50.15 1.67
CA GLU A 741 6.23 51.27 2.36
C GLU A 741 5.30 52.06 3.30
N TYR A 742 4.01 51.70 3.36
CA TYR A 742 3.06 52.23 4.33
C TYR A 742 2.78 51.20 5.43
N LYS A 743 3.51 51.30 6.55
CA LYS A 743 3.19 50.57 7.78
C LYS A 743 2.40 51.48 8.72
N SER A 744 1.11 51.21 8.92
CA SER A 744 0.35 51.84 10.01
C SER A 744 0.51 50.98 11.27
N GLU A 745 1.14 51.52 12.32
CA GLU A 745 1.15 50.88 13.64
C GLU A 745 -0.06 51.33 14.45
N ASN A 746 -1.10 50.49 14.50
CA ASN A 746 -2.25 50.71 15.37
C ASN A 746 -2.37 49.58 16.39
N VAL A 747 -2.81 49.91 17.60
CA VAL A 747 -3.18 48.89 18.58
C VAL A 747 -4.66 48.58 18.36
N VAL A 748 -4.98 47.34 18.04
CA VAL A 748 -6.35 46.88 17.80
C VAL A 748 -6.71 45.83 18.84
N THR A 749 -7.94 45.89 19.35
CA THR A 749 -8.54 44.87 20.22
C THR A 749 -9.67 44.16 19.46
N LEU A 750 -9.54 42.85 19.29
CA LEU A 750 -10.45 42.00 18.52
C LEU A 750 -11.14 40.96 19.41
N PRO A 751 -12.45 40.73 19.26
CA PRO A 751 -13.09 39.54 19.82
C PRO A 751 -12.52 38.27 19.17
N ILE A 752 -12.29 37.22 19.96
CA ILE A 752 -11.80 35.92 19.43
C ILE A 752 -12.73 35.36 18.35
N GLY A 753 -14.03 35.58 18.50
CA GLY A 753 -15.05 35.10 17.54
C GLY A 753 -14.92 35.69 16.14
N ASP A 754 -14.18 36.78 15.97
CA ASP A 754 -13.98 37.44 14.67
C ASP A 754 -12.66 37.06 14.00
N ILE A 755 -11.82 36.26 14.67
CA ILE A 755 -10.63 35.64 14.12
C ILE A 755 -11.06 34.32 13.45
N ILE A 756 -10.78 34.21 12.15
CA ILE A 756 -11.14 33.07 11.31
C ILE A 756 -9.98 32.07 11.25
N PHE A 757 -8.77 32.58 11.08
CA PHE A 757 -7.56 31.78 10.98
C PHE A 757 -6.39 32.52 11.62
N TRP A 758 -5.41 31.79 12.13
CA TRP A 758 -4.17 32.36 12.62
C TRP A 758 -3.00 31.39 12.44
N ARG A 759 -1.83 31.94 12.20
CA ARG A 759 -0.54 31.23 12.19
C ARG A 759 0.49 32.10 12.87
N PHE A 760 1.49 31.53 13.52
CA PHE A 760 2.59 32.31 14.06
C PHE A 760 3.94 31.77 13.62
N GLU A 761 4.90 32.68 13.51
CA GLU A 761 6.28 32.35 13.18
C GLU A 761 7.19 32.53 14.41
N HIS A 762 8.07 31.55 14.63
CA HIS A 762 9.11 31.60 15.66
C HIS A 762 10.39 30.92 15.16
N ASP A 763 11.54 31.60 15.27
CA ASP A 763 12.85 31.12 14.79
C ASP A 763 12.87 30.62 13.32
N GLY A 764 12.09 31.27 12.45
CA GLY A 764 12.00 30.95 11.01
C GLY A 764 11.16 29.72 10.69
N MET A 765 10.42 29.20 11.67
CA MET A 765 9.45 28.11 11.51
C MET A 765 8.03 28.67 11.69
N VAL A 766 7.14 28.27 10.79
CA VAL A 766 5.72 28.65 10.83
C VAL A 766 4.92 27.53 11.49
N TYR A 767 4.10 27.90 12.46
CA TYR A 767 3.27 26.99 13.23
C TYR A 767 1.79 27.29 12.95
N SER A 768 1.04 26.23 12.66
CA SER A 768 -0.41 26.27 12.47
C SER A 768 -1.17 26.13 13.80
N PRO A 769 -2.50 26.36 13.85
CA PRO A 769 -3.30 26.12 15.06
C PRO A 769 -3.21 24.68 15.57
N ASP A 770 -2.93 23.73 14.68
CA ASP A 770 -2.73 22.34 15.04
C ASP A 770 -1.34 22.12 15.64
N ASP A 771 -0.32 22.90 15.30
CA ASP A 771 1.02 22.72 15.87
C ASP A 771 1.16 23.22 17.31
N THR A 772 0.15 23.90 17.85
CA THR A 772 0.18 24.55 19.17
C THR A 772 0.50 23.59 20.33
N TYR A 773 0.09 22.31 20.22
CA TYR A 773 0.41 21.30 21.22
C TYR A 773 1.90 20.93 21.26
N ARG A 774 2.64 21.14 20.16
CA ARG A 774 4.09 20.86 20.08
C ARG A 774 4.94 21.87 20.86
N LEU A 775 4.36 23.01 21.23
CA LEU A 775 5.00 24.05 22.06
C LEU A 775 4.63 23.96 23.55
N LEU A 776 3.74 23.04 23.92
CA LEU A 776 3.43 22.74 25.30
C LEU A 776 4.28 21.52 25.72
N PRO A 777 4.99 21.57 26.86
CA PRO A 777 5.85 20.48 27.32
C PRO A 777 5.09 19.20 27.70
#